data_AF-A0A1E5T4R6-F1
#
_entry.id   AF-A0A1E5T4R6-F1
#
_cell.length_a   1.000
_cell.length_b   1.000
_cell.length_c   1.000
_cell.angle_alpha   90.00
_cell.angle_beta   90.00
_cell.angle_gamma   90.00
#
_symmetry.space_group_name_H-M   'P 1'
#
loop_
_entity.id
_entity.type
_entity.pdbx_description
1 polymer ?
#
loop_
_entity_poly.entity_id
_entity_poly.type
_entity_poly.pdbx_seq_one_letter_code
_entity_poly.pdbx_strand_id
1 'polypeptide(L)'
;MIKFFKRIWKAIANFFKKLKPGEVAWKGANKAIATTAAIIWILGSAMMFVIQPSTYFGIVMVVLGLIIAFLMGLSGILARLLIKSMNKGLFWVIPGVFFLMSFVFGAGSLSWKFPVFVIVFAGALGAGLFTLTKPSRSNNTLLQKIVAIGGSLVGIAGLVWGLIWLMDTGFKPEVEHINAAQKSDYKPAHIQLANPNEPGDYDVEYLTYGSGKDKHRDEFGKDVAIVTDSIDGSRLLGNWKGTTGKLRTWYWGFDDEALPINGRVWYPKGDGPFPIALIVHGNHSMFDYSDGGYEYLGKLLASQGIITVSVDENFINSGWTDFIGSGLSQENDARGWLLLEHLRYWRKWNQTDGGIFNAKVDFENVAVMGHSRGGEAAAVAGFFNRLTYYPDNAKQKFDFNFNIKAVVAIAPVDGQYRPANIPTPLENVNYLVIHGSNDGDVQSFAGLRQYERVEFTDSSDYFKSAVYVYGANHGQFNTSWGNRDSGFPFGSLLNVDALMPMEDQLTIGKTYISAFLQTTLQGKKGYQPLFKDYRAGEDWLPETIYLNQYQASDWKVVVDFEEDLNLLTTSSGGTIETENLTVWKEKIVGMKWGNRGTRAAYIGWDSLAYEADTARYRINFAEDIAANVMTFELSEAKGSTYPDKSRDKKKKEAEEKAKEESEADNNTNSDEVESEEEESDKNQNNESEGDNEDDKDEKDEEDEEEKKKAPEPIDFSITFTDNQGQQSTIKLSDYSYLQRQLSVDVLKNTELQSTGRSEAVYNTFFVDLAKLKEVNPAFDSSAIKAVEFVFDQIKKGVIILDKVAVH
;
A
#
# COMPACT_ATOMS: atom_id res chain seq x y z
N MET A 1 16.48 1.76 56.96
CA MET A 1 16.23 2.13 55.55
C MET A 1 15.64 3.53 55.34
N ILE A 2 14.50 3.89 55.96
CA ILE A 2 13.79 5.18 55.69
C ILE A 2 14.64 6.44 55.95
N LYS A 3 15.48 6.46 57.00
CA LYS A 3 16.39 7.60 57.29
C LYS A 3 17.51 7.76 56.25
N PHE A 4 17.96 6.66 55.62
CA PHE A 4 19.00 6.67 54.58
C PHE A 4 18.45 7.24 53.26
N PHE A 5 17.28 6.77 52.83
CA PHE A 5 16.56 7.33 51.68
C PHE A 5 16.20 8.81 51.88
N LYS A 6 15.76 9.23 53.08
CA LYS A 6 15.54 10.66 53.38
C LYS A 6 16.82 11.50 53.31
N ARG A 7 17.99 10.93 53.66
CA ARG A 7 19.29 11.61 53.60
C ARG A 7 19.78 11.76 52.16
N ILE A 8 19.64 10.71 51.36
CA ILE A 8 19.91 10.72 49.91
C ILE A 8 18.97 11.72 49.22
N TRP A 9 17.67 11.65 49.49
CA TRP A 9 16.70 12.59 48.93
C TRP A 9 17.01 14.04 49.31
N LYS A 10 17.43 14.30 50.56
CA LYS A 10 17.84 15.65 51.00
C LYS A 10 19.14 16.11 50.33
N ALA A 11 20.09 15.22 50.09
CA ALA A 11 21.32 15.53 49.34
C ALA A 11 21.03 15.83 47.87
N ILE A 12 20.19 15.00 47.23
CA ILE A 12 19.69 15.20 45.86
C ILE A 12 18.93 16.53 45.78
N ALA A 13 17.98 16.78 46.68
CA ALA A 13 17.21 18.03 46.71
C ALA A 13 18.09 19.27 46.94
N ASN A 14 19.11 19.18 47.79
CA ASN A 14 20.06 20.27 48.01
C ASN A 14 20.98 20.50 46.79
N PHE A 15 21.36 19.44 46.09
CA PHE A 15 22.10 19.53 44.82
C PHE A 15 21.25 20.23 43.75
N PHE A 16 19.98 19.83 43.58
CA PHE A 16 19.06 20.50 42.65
C PHE A 16 18.73 21.94 43.04
N LYS A 17 18.67 22.28 44.34
CA LYS A 17 18.53 23.68 44.78
C LYS A 17 19.72 24.56 44.35
N LYS A 18 20.94 24.00 44.29
CA LYS A 18 22.14 24.71 43.78
C LYS A 18 22.17 24.83 42.25
N LEU A 19 21.37 24.03 41.55
CA LEU A 19 21.28 23.98 40.08
C LEU A 19 20.11 24.80 39.51
N LYS A 20 19.37 25.52 40.35
CA LYS A 20 18.21 26.30 39.89
C LYS A 20 18.64 27.31 38.81
N PRO A 21 18.09 27.23 37.58
CA PRO A 21 18.50 28.12 36.50
C PRO A 21 18.18 29.57 36.84
N GLY A 22 19.16 30.45 36.67
CA GLY A 22 19.01 31.89 36.87
C GLY A 22 18.23 32.56 35.74
N GLU A 23 17.90 33.84 35.91
CA GLU A 23 17.13 34.61 34.92
C GLU A 23 17.81 34.68 33.54
N VAL A 24 19.14 34.78 33.51
CA VAL A 24 19.94 34.79 32.27
C VAL A 24 19.80 33.47 31.50
N ALA A 25 19.85 32.33 32.20
CA ALA A 25 19.69 31.01 31.60
C ALA A 25 18.29 30.84 31.01
N TRP A 26 17.24 31.25 31.75
CA TRP A 26 15.87 31.22 31.25
C TRP A 26 15.65 32.13 30.04
N LYS A 27 16.24 33.34 30.05
CA LYS A 27 16.16 34.26 28.91
C LYS A 27 16.86 33.68 27.67
N GLY A 28 17.99 32.99 27.86
CA GLY A 28 18.69 32.26 26.81
C GLY A 28 17.86 31.12 26.23
N ALA A 29 17.31 30.26 27.09
CA ALA A 29 16.44 29.15 26.69
C ALA A 29 15.24 29.64 25.88
N ASN A 30 14.49 30.62 26.39
CA ASN A 30 13.30 31.15 25.70
C ASN A 30 13.63 31.68 24.29
N LYS A 31 14.76 32.39 24.15
CA LYS A 31 15.21 32.91 22.84
C LYS A 31 15.61 31.78 21.90
N ALA A 32 16.42 30.83 22.35
CA ALA A 32 16.89 29.74 21.51
C ALA A 32 15.74 28.83 21.05
N ILE A 33 14.79 28.51 21.94
CA ILE A 33 13.61 27.72 21.59
C ILE A 33 12.78 28.46 20.51
N ALA A 34 12.46 29.74 20.73
CA ALA A 34 11.67 30.52 19.79
C ALA A 34 12.37 30.67 18.43
N THR A 35 13.68 30.97 18.43
CA THR A 35 14.46 31.10 17.20
C THR A 35 14.57 29.77 16.44
N THR A 36 14.81 28.66 17.14
CA THR A 36 14.91 27.33 16.50
C THR A 36 13.58 26.93 15.87
N ALA A 37 12.47 27.07 16.61
CA ALA A 37 11.14 26.79 16.08
C ALA A 37 10.77 27.69 14.90
N ALA A 38 11.13 28.98 14.94
CA ALA A 38 10.92 29.90 13.83
C ALA A 38 11.75 29.51 12.59
N ILE A 39 13.00 29.09 12.74
CA ILE A 39 13.84 28.63 11.62
C ILE A 39 13.24 27.37 10.98
N ILE A 40 12.91 26.36 11.79
CA ILE A 40 12.31 25.12 11.30
C ILE A 40 10.99 25.41 10.58
N TRP A 41 10.14 26.28 11.17
CA TRP A 41 8.92 26.74 10.53
C TRP A 41 9.19 27.42 9.20
N ILE A 42 10.07 28.42 9.15
CA ILE A 42 10.35 29.18 7.93
C ILE A 42 10.86 28.24 6.83
N LEU A 43 11.78 27.33 7.13
CA LEU A 43 12.31 26.38 6.15
C LEU A 43 11.22 25.43 5.64
N GLY A 44 10.49 24.76 6.54
CA GLY A 44 9.46 23.78 6.15
C GLY A 44 8.27 24.43 5.44
N SER A 45 7.77 25.55 5.95
CA SER A 45 6.64 26.26 5.35
C SER A 45 7.04 26.97 4.04
N ALA A 46 8.28 27.46 3.89
CA ALA A 46 8.73 28.01 2.60
C ALA A 46 8.82 26.94 1.52
N MET A 47 9.28 25.72 1.84
CA MET A 47 9.26 24.60 0.90
C MET A 47 7.83 24.32 0.41
N MET A 48 6.87 24.22 1.34
CA MET A 48 5.47 23.90 1.05
C MET A 48 4.70 25.01 0.33
N PHE A 49 4.82 26.27 0.78
CA PHE A 49 3.96 27.35 0.30
C PHE A 49 4.62 28.24 -0.76
N VAL A 50 5.96 28.33 -0.82
CA VAL A 50 6.67 29.26 -1.69
C VAL A 50 7.40 28.54 -2.82
N ILE A 51 8.26 27.57 -2.48
CA ILE A 51 9.15 26.92 -3.45
C ILE A 51 8.34 26.02 -4.38
N GLN A 52 7.59 25.07 -3.83
CA GLN A 52 6.82 24.13 -4.65
C GLN A 52 5.75 24.84 -5.52
N PRO A 53 4.93 25.78 -5.00
CA PRO A 53 3.94 26.49 -5.82
C PRO A 53 4.51 27.59 -6.71
N SER A 54 5.80 27.89 -6.56
CA SER A 54 6.48 28.99 -7.27
C SER A 54 5.73 30.32 -7.19
N THR A 55 5.14 30.64 -6.03
CA THR A 55 4.28 31.82 -5.84
C THR A 55 4.67 32.66 -4.64
N TYR A 56 4.64 33.99 -4.81
CA TYR A 56 4.87 34.95 -3.71
C TYR A 56 3.75 34.93 -2.66
N PHE A 57 2.55 34.46 -3.00
CA PHE A 57 1.44 34.34 -2.05
C PHE A 57 1.81 33.43 -0.87
N GLY A 58 2.66 32.43 -1.09
CA GLY A 58 3.14 31.54 -0.03
C GLY A 58 3.83 32.24 1.13
N ILE A 59 4.47 33.40 0.89
CA ILE A 59 5.14 34.19 1.93
C ILE A 59 4.13 34.65 2.98
N VAL A 60 2.89 34.95 2.57
CA VAL A 60 1.81 35.33 3.49
C VAL A 60 1.50 34.18 4.45
N MET A 61 1.46 32.94 3.95
CA MET A 61 1.20 31.75 4.78
C MET A 61 2.33 31.49 5.79
N VAL A 62 3.59 31.64 5.35
CA VAL A 62 4.78 31.54 6.22
C VAL A 62 4.69 32.57 7.36
N VAL A 63 4.39 33.83 7.04
CA VAL A 63 4.28 34.90 8.05
C VAL A 63 3.07 34.70 8.96
N LEU A 64 1.93 34.28 8.41
CA LEU A 64 0.70 34.04 9.17
C LEU A 64 0.91 32.98 10.26
N GLY A 65 1.62 31.89 9.96
CA GLY A 65 1.93 30.87 10.97
C GLY A 65 2.73 31.43 12.16
N LEU A 66 3.70 32.32 11.90
CA LEU A 66 4.46 33.00 12.96
C LEU A 66 3.57 33.94 13.79
N ILE A 67 2.61 34.64 13.15
CA ILE A 67 1.65 35.50 13.83
C ILE A 67 0.73 34.65 14.73
N ILE A 68 0.20 33.54 14.24
CA ILE A 68 -0.65 32.64 15.04
C ILE A 68 0.14 32.08 16.22
N ALA A 69 1.37 31.63 16.00
CA ALA A 69 2.25 31.14 17.06
C ALA A 69 2.47 32.21 18.14
N PHE A 70 2.66 33.47 17.75
CA PHE A 70 2.77 34.61 18.66
C PHE A 70 1.47 34.83 19.47
N LEU A 71 0.30 34.76 18.82
CA LEU A 71 -1.00 34.89 19.48
C LEU A 71 -1.28 33.75 20.47
N MET A 72 -0.89 32.52 20.14
CA MET A 72 -0.97 31.37 21.06
C MET A 72 -0.06 31.54 22.29
N GLY A 73 1.08 32.22 22.13
CA GLY A 73 1.88 32.63 23.28
C GLY A 73 1.14 33.57 24.23
N LEU A 74 0.30 34.46 23.70
CA LEU A 74 -0.50 35.41 24.48
C LEU A 74 -1.59 34.72 25.31
N SER A 75 -2.25 33.70 24.74
CA SER A 75 -3.20 32.87 25.50
C SER A 75 -2.50 32.04 26.57
N GLY A 76 -1.29 31.54 26.31
CA GLY A 76 -0.46 30.86 27.31
C GLY A 76 -0.11 31.74 28.53
N ILE A 77 0.13 33.05 28.31
CA ILE A 77 0.34 34.00 29.42
C ILE A 77 -0.93 34.18 30.26
N LEU A 78 -2.13 34.14 29.66
CA LEU A 78 -3.38 34.20 30.41
C LEU A 78 -3.56 32.94 31.28
N ALA A 79 -3.23 31.75 30.74
CA ALA A 79 -3.28 30.49 31.48
C ALA A 79 -2.31 30.45 32.68
N ARG A 80 -1.19 31.17 32.61
CA ARG A 80 -0.24 31.33 33.73
C ARG A 80 -0.88 31.92 34.99
N LEU A 81 -1.95 32.71 34.87
CA LEU A 81 -2.65 33.27 36.04
C LEU A 81 -3.12 32.17 37.00
N LEU A 82 -3.27 30.93 36.50
CA LEU A 82 -3.66 29.74 37.25
C LEU A 82 -2.46 28.90 37.77
N ILE A 83 -1.29 28.96 37.12
CA ILE A 83 -0.10 28.14 37.44
C ILE A 83 1.14 29.02 37.64
N LYS A 84 1.46 29.38 38.90
CA LYS A 84 2.52 30.33 39.25
C LYS A 84 3.95 29.75 39.26
N SER A 85 4.13 28.43 39.07
CA SER A 85 5.39 27.72 39.33
C SER A 85 6.44 27.78 38.21
N MET A 86 6.09 28.14 36.96
CA MET A 86 7.00 28.14 35.80
C MET A 86 7.48 29.54 35.35
N ASN A 87 8.52 29.62 34.51
CA ASN A 87 9.08 30.89 33.98
C ASN A 87 8.09 31.61 33.02
N LYS A 88 8.02 32.95 33.06
CA LYS A 88 7.09 33.76 32.24
C LYS A 88 7.29 33.57 30.75
N GLY A 89 8.53 33.52 30.28
CA GLY A 89 8.80 33.38 28.85
C GLY A 89 8.52 31.98 28.31
N LEU A 90 8.50 30.94 29.14
CA LEU A 90 8.10 29.60 28.68
C LEU A 90 6.62 29.51 28.33
N PHE A 91 5.73 30.16 29.11
CA PHE A 91 4.31 30.24 28.77
C PHE A 91 4.06 31.00 27.46
N TRP A 92 4.97 31.88 27.07
CA TRP A 92 4.91 32.60 25.80
C TRP A 92 5.36 31.74 24.62
N VAL A 93 6.42 30.95 24.79
CA VAL A 93 7.07 30.25 23.67
C VAL A 93 6.48 28.87 23.44
N ILE A 94 6.16 28.11 24.49
CA ILE A 94 5.73 26.71 24.39
C ILE A 94 4.48 26.54 23.50
N PRO A 95 3.37 27.28 23.69
CA PRO A 95 2.18 27.10 22.86
C PRO A 95 2.46 27.33 21.37
N GLY A 96 3.25 28.37 21.05
CA GLY A 96 3.66 28.65 19.67
C GLY A 96 4.55 27.57 19.08
N VAL A 97 5.49 27.01 19.86
CA VAL A 97 6.33 25.89 19.41
C VAL A 97 5.49 24.65 19.14
N PHE A 98 4.59 24.30 20.04
CA PHE A 98 3.69 23.16 19.83
C PHE A 98 2.85 23.35 18.57
N PHE A 99 2.30 24.55 18.34
CA PHE A 99 1.59 24.85 17.11
C PHE A 99 2.46 24.69 15.86
N LEU A 100 3.60 25.38 15.79
CA LEU A 100 4.47 25.36 14.60
C LEU A 100 5.03 23.97 14.32
N MET A 101 5.49 23.27 15.36
CA MET A 101 6.14 21.96 15.20
C MET A 101 5.12 20.86 14.92
N SER A 102 3.94 20.90 15.53
CA SER A 102 2.86 19.96 15.19
C SER A 102 2.31 20.23 13.79
N PHE A 103 2.33 21.48 13.32
CA PHE A 103 1.92 21.77 11.95
C PHE A 103 2.89 21.14 10.94
N VAL A 104 4.20 21.24 11.19
CA VAL A 104 5.22 20.75 10.26
C VAL A 104 5.40 19.23 10.37
N PHE A 105 5.45 18.66 11.58
CA PHE A 105 5.78 17.24 11.83
C PHE A 105 4.68 16.47 12.58
N GLY A 106 3.43 16.93 12.53
CA GLY A 106 2.30 16.34 13.25
C GLY A 106 1.81 15.03 12.67
N ALA A 107 2.58 13.95 12.83
CA ALA A 107 2.14 12.58 12.54
C ALA A 107 2.26 11.71 13.81
N GLY A 108 1.16 11.06 14.19
CA GLY A 108 1.12 10.15 15.34
C GLY A 108 1.79 10.72 16.59
N SER A 109 2.73 9.97 17.17
CA SER A 109 3.44 10.37 18.38
C SER A 109 4.44 11.54 18.19
N LEU A 110 4.85 11.86 16.95
CA LEU A 110 5.75 12.99 16.67
C LEU A 110 5.08 14.34 16.96
N SER A 111 3.75 14.41 16.86
CA SER A 111 2.97 15.63 17.13
C SER A 111 3.30 16.28 18.48
N TRP A 112 3.62 15.49 19.51
CA TRP A 112 4.04 16.02 20.81
C TRP A 112 5.52 15.78 21.11
N LYS A 113 6.11 14.67 20.66
CA LYS A 113 7.53 14.34 20.90
C LYS A 113 8.46 15.35 20.25
N PHE A 114 8.19 15.73 19.00
CA PHE A 114 9.05 16.64 18.24
C PHE A 114 9.10 18.06 18.84
N PRO A 115 7.96 18.72 19.18
CA PRO A 115 8.01 19.97 19.93
C PRO A 115 8.79 19.86 21.25
N VAL A 116 8.65 18.76 21.99
CA VAL A 116 9.39 18.52 23.25
C VAL A 116 10.89 18.45 22.99
N PHE A 117 11.36 17.72 21.98
CA PHE A 117 12.77 17.66 21.63
C PHE A 117 13.34 19.03 21.28
N VAL A 118 12.61 19.84 20.50
CA VAL A 118 13.00 21.22 20.19
C VAL A 118 13.10 22.05 21.47
N ILE A 119 12.11 21.98 22.37
CA ILE A 119 12.11 22.71 23.64
C ILE A 119 13.31 22.30 24.52
N VAL A 120 13.59 21.00 24.64
CA VAL A 120 14.65 20.48 25.50
C VAL A 120 16.03 20.83 24.94
N PHE A 121 16.32 20.50 23.68
CA PHE A 121 17.67 20.68 23.12
C PHE A 121 17.98 22.14 22.83
N ALA A 122 17.07 22.89 22.21
CA ALA A 122 17.27 24.32 21.99
C ALA A 122 17.28 25.10 23.32
N GLY A 123 16.45 24.69 24.28
CA GLY A 123 16.42 25.27 25.62
C GLY A 123 17.72 25.07 26.38
N ALA A 124 18.26 23.86 26.39
CA ALA A 124 19.54 23.53 27.01
C ALA A 124 20.70 24.32 26.36
N LEU A 125 20.71 24.39 25.03
CA LEU A 125 21.71 25.15 24.28
C LEU A 125 21.65 26.65 24.61
N GLY A 126 20.46 27.24 24.54
CA GLY A 126 20.26 28.66 24.83
C GLY A 126 20.60 29.01 26.27
N ALA A 127 20.17 28.20 27.23
CA ALA A 127 20.48 28.38 28.64
C ALA A 127 21.99 28.35 28.91
N GLY A 128 22.68 27.37 28.32
CA GLY A 128 24.11 27.19 28.46
C GLY A 128 24.90 28.35 27.84
N LEU A 129 24.66 28.65 26.56
CA LEU A 129 25.37 29.72 25.84
C LEU A 129 25.18 31.08 26.49
N PHE A 130 23.95 31.46 26.88
CA PHE A 130 23.72 32.77 27.50
C PHE A 130 24.37 32.87 28.88
N THR A 131 24.39 31.78 29.65
CA THR A 131 25.08 31.73 30.94
C THR A 131 26.59 31.87 30.80
N LEU A 132 27.16 31.39 29.69
CA LEU A 132 28.60 31.44 29.40
C LEU A 132 29.06 32.72 28.68
N THR A 133 28.18 33.42 27.97
CA THR A 133 28.56 34.54 27.09
C THR A 133 28.13 35.91 27.60
N LYS A 134 27.13 35.99 28.49
CA LYS A 134 26.69 37.30 29.02
C LYS A 134 27.68 37.89 30.03
N PRO A 135 27.77 39.23 30.15
CA PRO A 135 28.69 39.91 31.08
C PRO A 135 28.59 39.46 32.54
N SER A 136 27.42 38.95 32.96
CA SER A 136 27.19 38.37 34.29
C SER A 136 27.95 37.06 34.55
N ARG A 137 28.67 36.50 33.57
CA ARG A 137 29.43 35.23 33.67
C ARG A 137 30.48 35.24 34.77
N SER A 138 31.04 36.40 35.10
CA SER A 138 32.02 36.57 36.19
C SER A 138 31.47 36.11 37.55
N ASN A 139 30.15 36.18 37.74
CA ASN A 139 29.49 35.87 39.01
C ASN A 139 29.02 34.41 39.11
N ASN A 140 29.24 33.60 38.07
CA ASN A 140 28.82 32.20 38.06
C ASN A 140 29.84 31.31 38.81
N THR A 141 29.32 30.44 39.68
CA THR A 141 30.12 29.40 40.34
C THR A 141 30.71 28.40 39.34
N LEU A 142 31.78 27.71 39.72
CA LEU A 142 32.38 26.66 38.89
C LEU A 142 31.35 25.59 38.47
N LEU A 143 30.49 25.17 39.42
CA LEU A 143 29.42 24.21 39.15
C LEU A 143 28.43 24.71 38.09
N GLN A 144 28.01 25.97 38.14
CA GLN A 144 27.12 26.57 37.14
C GLN A 144 27.79 26.66 35.76
N LYS A 145 29.10 26.92 35.70
CA LYS A 145 29.85 26.92 34.44
C LYS A 145 29.92 25.51 33.84
N ILE A 146 30.22 24.50 34.66
CA ILE A 146 30.24 23.09 34.22
C ILE A 146 28.87 22.67 33.68
N VAL A 147 27.79 22.99 34.41
CA VAL A 147 26.42 22.67 34.00
C VAL A 147 26.03 23.41 32.72
N ALA A 148 26.41 24.68 32.57
CA ALA A 148 26.14 25.45 31.35
C ALA A 148 26.91 24.90 30.14
N ILE A 149 28.15 24.44 30.32
CA ILE A 149 28.93 23.76 29.28
C ILE A 149 28.25 22.44 28.91
N GLY A 150 27.93 21.60 29.89
CA GLY A 150 27.24 20.33 29.68
C GLY A 150 25.90 20.50 28.96
N GLY A 151 25.07 21.45 29.39
CA GLY A 151 23.81 21.78 28.73
C GLY A 151 23.97 22.31 27.31
N SER A 152 25.03 23.09 27.04
CA SER A 152 25.35 23.53 25.68
C SER A 152 25.74 22.37 24.78
N LEU A 153 26.59 21.46 25.28
CA LEU A 153 27.02 20.27 24.54
C LEU A 153 25.87 19.32 24.25
N VAL A 154 25.02 19.02 25.24
CA VAL A 154 23.81 18.21 25.08
C VAL A 154 22.84 18.86 24.10
N GLY A 155 22.65 20.18 24.19
CA GLY A 155 21.78 20.92 23.28
C GLY A 155 22.26 20.89 21.83
N ILE A 156 23.57 21.12 21.59
CA ILE A 156 24.16 21.00 20.24
C ILE A 156 24.06 19.57 19.74
N ALA A 157 24.47 18.59 20.55
CA ALA A 157 24.44 17.18 20.17
C ALA A 157 23.03 16.73 19.78
N GLY A 158 22.01 17.11 20.56
CA GLY A 158 20.62 16.77 20.26
C GLY A 158 20.06 17.44 19.00
N LEU A 159 20.41 18.71 18.74
CA LEU A 159 20.01 19.38 17.49
C LEU A 159 20.73 18.79 16.27
N VAL A 160 22.03 18.50 16.37
CA VAL A 160 22.80 17.83 15.31
C VAL A 160 22.26 16.43 15.07
N TRP A 161 21.98 15.66 16.13
CA TRP A 161 21.34 14.35 16.02
C TRP A 161 19.98 14.43 15.32
N GLY A 162 19.14 15.42 15.67
CA GLY A 162 17.85 15.62 15.00
C GLY A 162 18.01 15.95 13.50
N LEU A 163 19.02 16.73 13.11
CA LEU A 163 19.32 17.00 11.71
C LEU A 163 19.83 15.76 10.97
N ILE A 164 20.72 14.99 11.59
CA ILE A 164 21.20 13.71 11.04
C ILE A 164 20.00 12.77 10.86
N TRP A 165 19.15 12.64 11.88
CA TRP A 165 17.95 11.83 11.82
C TRP A 165 16.99 12.28 10.71
N LEU A 166 16.85 13.57 10.41
CA LEU A 166 16.03 14.04 9.29
C LEU A 166 16.64 13.70 7.91
N MET A 167 17.96 13.70 7.80
CA MET A 167 18.68 13.39 6.56
C MET A 167 18.91 11.88 6.35
N ASP A 168 18.77 11.08 7.40
CA ASP A 168 18.90 9.63 7.36
C ASP A 168 17.91 9.00 6.39
N THR A 169 18.40 8.10 5.56
CA THR A 169 17.65 7.40 4.50
C THR A 169 17.01 6.10 4.97
N GLY A 170 17.36 5.65 6.18
CA GLY A 170 16.77 4.48 6.82
C GLY A 170 17.70 3.28 6.81
N PHE A 171 17.18 2.11 6.47
CA PHE A 171 17.88 0.84 6.58
C PHE A 171 17.35 -0.19 5.58
N LYS A 172 18.24 -1.11 5.17
CA LYS A 172 17.82 -2.32 4.46
C LYS A 172 17.22 -3.33 5.43
N PRO A 173 16.29 -4.20 4.99
CA PRO A 173 15.77 -5.28 5.80
C PRO A 173 16.90 -6.11 6.43
N GLU A 174 16.82 -6.37 7.75
CA GLU A 174 17.85 -7.13 8.46
C GLU A 174 17.94 -8.58 7.98
N VAL A 175 16.80 -9.14 7.55
CA VAL A 175 16.68 -10.49 6.98
C VAL A 175 16.09 -10.36 5.59
N GLU A 176 16.85 -10.77 4.58
CA GLU A 176 16.38 -10.80 3.19
C GLU A 176 15.38 -11.93 2.99
N HIS A 177 14.27 -11.66 2.30
CA HIS A 177 13.29 -12.67 1.95
C HIS A 177 13.87 -13.67 0.95
N ILE A 178 13.54 -14.95 1.12
CA ILE A 178 13.87 -15.98 0.13
C ILE A 178 12.88 -15.87 -1.03
N ASN A 179 13.38 -15.82 -2.27
CA ASN A 179 12.54 -15.92 -3.46
C ASN A 179 12.10 -17.39 -3.66
N ALA A 180 10.85 -17.70 -3.31
CA ALA A 180 10.28 -19.03 -3.35
C ALA A 180 10.24 -19.62 -4.78
N ALA A 181 9.96 -18.79 -5.79
CA ALA A 181 9.87 -19.21 -7.17
C ALA A 181 11.24 -19.58 -7.77
N GLN A 182 12.30 -18.92 -7.31
CA GLN A 182 13.66 -19.22 -7.78
C GLN A 182 14.26 -20.48 -7.14
N LYS A 183 13.73 -20.93 -5.99
CA LYS A 183 14.17 -22.16 -5.30
C LYS A 183 13.67 -23.44 -5.99
N SER A 184 12.60 -23.38 -6.78
CA SER A 184 12.09 -24.53 -7.52
C SER A 184 13.01 -24.87 -8.70
N ASP A 185 13.19 -26.17 -8.95
CA ASP A 185 13.90 -26.70 -10.11
C ASP A 185 13.14 -26.47 -11.43
N TYR A 186 11.81 -26.30 -11.34
CA TYR A 186 10.99 -25.99 -12.51
C TYR A 186 11.23 -24.56 -12.97
N LYS A 187 11.46 -24.42 -14.29
CA LYS A 187 11.51 -23.14 -14.98
C LYS A 187 10.52 -23.16 -16.14
N PRO A 188 9.59 -22.19 -16.25
CA PRO A 188 8.72 -22.11 -17.40
C PRO A 188 9.54 -21.84 -18.67
N ALA A 189 8.99 -22.22 -19.82
CA ALA A 189 9.61 -21.89 -21.10
C ALA A 189 9.71 -20.37 -21.27
N HIS A 190 10.90 -19.87 -21.61
CA HIS A 190 11.11 -18.46 -21.87
C HIS A 190 10.37 -18.00 -23.13
N ILE A 191 9.86 -16.78 -23.09
CA ILE A 191 9.11 -16.20 -24.19
C ILE A 191 10.03 -15.94 -25.39
N GLN A 192 9.64 -16.48 -26.55
CA GLN A 192 10.37 -16.37 -27.82
C GLN A 192 9.95 -15.14 -28.64
N LEU A 193 9.80 -13.99 -27.99
CA LEU A 193 9.49 -12.70 -28.62
C LEU A 193 10.57 -11.68 -28.23
N ALA A 194 10.60 -10.56 -28.94
CA ALA A 194 11.49 -9.44 -28.59
C ALA A 194 11.18 -8.92 -27.17
N ASN A 195 12.20 -8.43 -26.48
CA ASN A 195 12.03 -7.85 -25.15
C ASN A 195 11.06 -6.65 -25.24
N PRO A 196 9.91 -6.66 -24.54
CA PRO A 196 8.90 -5.61 -24.65
C PRO A 196 9.36 -4.27 -24.05
N ASN A 197 10.48 -4.26 -23.32
CA ASN A 197 11.15 -3.07 -22.79
C ASN A 197 12.01 -2.35 -23.84
N GLU A 198 12.29 -2.98 -24.99
CA GLU A 198 13.08 -2.37 -26.06
C GLU A 198 12.20 -1.53 -26.99
N PRO A 199 12.75 -0.42 -27.54
CA PRO A 199 12.07 0.36 -28.58
C PRO A 199 11.64 -0.50 -29.77
N GLY A 200 10.48 -0.20 -30.33
CA GLY A 200 10.00 -0.84 -31.55
C GLY A 200 10.52 -0.18 -32.83
N ASP A 201 9.95 -0.58 -33.96
CA ASP A 201 10.44 -0.23 -35.30
C ASP A 201 10.04 1.19 -35.78
N TYR A 202 9.14 1.88 -35.08
CA TYR A 202 8.66 3.19 -35.49
C TYR A 202 9.48 4.34 -34.91
N ASP A 203 9.80 5.32 -35.75
CA ASP A 203 10.22 6.64 -35.28
C ASP A 203 9.07 7.28 -34.47
N VAL A 204 9.42 8.01 -33.41
CA VAL A 204 8.45 8.64 -32.51
C VAL A 204 8.35 10.14 -32.77
N GLU A 205 7.13 10.63 -32.99
CA GLU A 205 6.81 12.05 -33.01
C GLU A 205 6.17 12.47 -31.67
N TYR A 206 6.32 13.76 -31.33
CA TYR A 206 5.80 14.34 -30.09
C TYR A 206 5.07 15.65 -30.36
N LEU A 207 3.93 15.83 -29.69
CA LEU A 207 3.23 17.11 -29.63
C LEU A 207 2.41 17.24 -28.34
N THR A 208 1.89 18.44 -28.09
CA THR A 208 0.89 18.70 -27.04
C THR A 208 -0.39 19.25 -27.63
N TYR A 209 -1.51 18.90 -27.00
CA TYR A 209 -2.79 19.58 -27.19
C TYR A 209 -3.27 20.16 -25.87
N GLY A 210 -4.03 21.25 -25.92
CA GLY A 210 -4.39 21.98 -24.71
C GLY A 210 -5.12 23.30 -24.96
N SER A 211 -5.46 23.97 -23.87
CA SER A 211 -6.31 25.17 -23.89
C SER A 211 -5.75 26.37 -24.68
N GLY A 212 -4.43 26.41 -24.90
CA GLY A 212 -3.74 27.58 -25.46
C GLY A 212 -3.64 28.78 -24.50
N LYS A 213 -4.10 28.61 -23.25
CA LYS A 213 -4.27 29.68 -22.26
C LYS A 213 -3.70 29.33 -20.89
N ASP A 214 -2.97 28.22 -20.78
CA ASP A 214 -2.35 27.82 -19.52
C ASP A 214 -1.39 28.91 -19.03
N LYS A 215 -1.52 29.28 -17.76
CA LYS A 215 -0.76 30.39 -17.15
C LYS A 215 0.66 29.99 -16.74
N HIS A 216 0.90 28.70 -16.56
CA HIS A 216 2.11 28.19 -15.91
C HIS A 216 2.95 27.30 -16.82
N ARG A 217 2.34 26.73 -17.85
CA ARG A 217 2.94 25.71 -18.72
C ARG A 217 2.82 26.15 -20.18
N ASP A 218 3.94 26.56 -20.76
CA ASP A 218 3.99 27.07 -22.12
C ASP A 218 3.51 26.03 -23.15
N GLU A 219 3.77 24.75 -22.89
CA GLU A 219 3.39 23.62 -23.75
C GLU A 219 1.87 23.38 -23.84
N PHE A 220 1.08 23.85 -22.88
CA PHE A 220 -0.39 23.87 -22.92
C PHE A 220 -0.95 25.28 -23.14
N GLY A 221 -0.05 26.27 -23.19
CA GLY A 221 -0.31 27.69 -23.43
C GLY A 221 0.13 28.09 -24.83
N LYS A 222 1.13 28.96 -24.92
CA LYS A 222 1.55 29.59 -26.19
C LYS A 222 2.19 28.63 -27.20
N ASP A 223 2.77 27.51 -26.75
CA ASP A 223 3.53 26.56 -27.58
C ASP A 223 2.70 25.32 -27.96
N VAL A 224 1.40 25.31 -27.65
CA VAL A 224 0.52 24.16 -27.92
C VAL A 224 0.35 23.92 -29.42
N ALA A 225 0.44 22.66 -29.85
CA ALA A 225 0.31 22.30 -31.26
C ALA A 225 -1.16 22.22 -31.73
N ILE A 226 -2.05 21.73 -30.85
CA ILE A 226 -3.50 21.65 -31.13
C ILE A 226 -4.26 22.32 -30.00
N VAL A 227 -5.00 23.39 -30.31
CA VAL A 227 -5.85 24.09 -29.33
C VAL A 227 -7.16 23.33 -29.14
N THR A 228 -7.55 23.11 -27.89
CA THR A 228 -8.82 22.48 -27.49
C THR A 228 -9.78 23.49 -26.88
N ASP A 229 -11.10 23.23 -27.02
CA ASP A 229 -12.11 23.95 -26.26
C ASP A 229 -12.18 23.42 -24.82
N SER A 230 -12.67 24.23 -23.89
CA SER A 230 -12.91 23.79 -22.51
C SER A 230 -14.21 22.99 -22.40
N ILE A 231 -14.33 22.20 -21.33
CA ILE A 231 -15.53 21.43 -21.01
C ILE A 231 -16.07 21.75 -19.61
N ASP A 232 -17.38 21.66 -19.44
CA ASP A 232 -18.06 21.91 -18.17
C ASP A 232 -18.09 20.63 -17.32
N GLY A 233 -17.29 20.60 -16.26
CA GLY A 233 -17.21 19.53 -15.26
C GLY A 233 -17.92 19.84 -13.94
N SER A 234 -18.67 20.94 -13.85
CA SER A 234 -19.30 21.44 -12.60
C SER A 234 -20.33 20.47 -11.99
N ARG A 235 -20.73 19.43 -12.72
CA ARG A 235 -21.61 18.35 -12.23
C ARG A 235 -20.87 17.17 -11.63
N LEU A 236 -19.59 17.01 -11.93
CA LEU A 236 -18.74 15.93 -11.42
C LEU A 236 -17.81 16.44 -10.32
N LEU A 237 -17.47 17.74 -10.29
CA LEU A 237 -16.58 18.30 -9.28
C LEU A 237 -17.34 19.03 -8.17
N GLY A 238 -17.20 18.53 -6.95
CA GLY A 238 -17.72 19.19 -5.76
C GLY A 238 -16.75 20.20 -5.15
N ASN A 239 -17.27 21.10 -4.32
CA ASN A 239 -16.53 22.08 -3.51
C ASN A 239 -15.75 23.17 -4.27
N TRP A 240 -15.86 23.29 -5.60
CA TRP A 240 -15.15 24.33 -6.35
C TRP A 240 -15.65 25.77 -6.08
N LYS A 241 -16.90 25.95 -5.67
CA LYS A 241 -17.47 27.31 -5.41
C LYS A 241 -16.97 27.97 -4.12
N GLY A 242 -16.29 27.20 -3.26
CA GLY A 242 -15.78 27.63 -1.96
C GLY A 242 -14.54 28.53 -2.04
N THR A 243 -13.98 28.88 -0.88
CA THR A 243 -12.72 29.64 -0.78
C THR A 243 -11.55 28.89 -1.41
N THR A 244 -11.49 27.57 -1.23
CA THR A 244 -10.47 26.68 -1.79
C THR A 244 -10.51 26.69 -3.32
N GLY A 245 -11.69 26.50 -3.92
CA GLY A 245 -11.83 26.56 -5.37
C GLY A 245 -11.64 27.96 -5.96
N LYS A 246 -11.96 29.05 -5.26
CA LYS A 246 -11.59 30.42 -5.70
C LYS A 246 -10.06 30.62 -5.78
N LEU A 247 -9.31 30.10 -4.81
CA LEU A 247 -7.84 30.14 -4.86
C LEU A 247 -7.31 29.27 -6.01
N ARG A 248 -7.91 28.11 -6.22
CA ARG A 248 -7.62 27.22 -7.34
C ARG A 248 -7.85 27.92 -8.69
N THR A 249 -8.97 28.60 -8.85
CA THR A 249 -9.28 29.39 -10.06
C THR A 249 -8.35 30.59 -10.24
N TRP A 250 -7.95 31.26 -9.16
CA TRP A 250 -6.92 32.30 -9.25
C TRP A 250 -5.61 31.74 -9.82
N TYR A 251 -5.17 30.59 -9.28
CA TYR A 251 -3.94 29.93 -9.72
C TYR A 251 -4.05 29.48 -11.17
N TRP A 252 -5.00 28.61 -11.52
CA TRP A 252 -5.12 28.00 -12.85
C TRP A 252 -5.66 28.94 -13.93
N GLY A 253 -6.53 29.88 -13.57
CA GLY A 253 -7.20 30.78 -14.51
C GLY A 253 -8.52 30.29 -15.09
N PHE A 254 -9.03 29.16 -14.62
CA PHE A 254 -10.33 28.59 -14.98
C PHE A 254 -11.00 27.97 -13.74
N ASP A 255 -12.28 27.63 -13.85
CA ASP A 255 -13.06 26.92 -12.84
C ASP A 255 -13.62 25.60 -13.38
N ASP A 256 -14.47 24.95 -12.58
CA ASP A 256 -15.13 23.69 -12.90
C ASP A 256 -16.07 23.76 -14.11
N GLU A 257 -16.48 24.95 -14.56
CA GLU A 257 -17.31 25.14 -15.76
C GLU A 257 -16.48 25.22 -17.07
N ALA A 258 -15.15 25.32 -16.95
CA ALA A 258 -14.24 25.50 -18.09
C ALA A 258 -12.93 24.70 -17.95
N LEU A 259 -13.04 23.40 -17.62
CA LEU A 259 -11.89 22.51 -17.50
C LEU A 259 -11.16 22.35 -18.84
N PRO A 260 -9.81 22.39 -18.85
CA PRO A 260 -9.03 22.23 -20.07
C PRO A 260 -8.90 20.75 -20.47
N ILE A 261 -8.75 20.51 -21.78
CA ILE A 261 -8.41 19.20 -22.35
C ILE A 261 -6.96 19.25 -22.78
N ASN A 262 -6.07 18.94 -21.84
CA ASN A 262 -4.62 19.06 -21.98
C ASN A 262 -3.96 17.67 -22.00
N GLY A 263 -3.06 17.41 -22.95
CA GLY A 263 -2.32 16.17 -22.97
C GLY A 263 -1.04 16.20 -23.79
N ARG A 264 -0.09 15.37 -23.38
CA ARG A 264 1.17 15.11 -24.08
C ARG A 264 1.03 13.85 -24.91
N VAL A 265 1.47 13.90 -26.16
CA VAL A 265 1.28 12.82 -27.12
C VAL A 265 2.62 12.37 -27.67
N TRP A 266 2.89 11.08 -27.55
CA TRP A 266 3.92 10.39 -28.31
C TRP A 266 3.22 9.44 -29.27
N TYR A 267 3.57 9.51 -30.56
CA TYR A 267 2.88 8.73 -31.58
C TYR A 267 3.82 8.20 -32.66
N PRO A 268 3.49 7.06 -33.29
CA PRO A 268 4.33 6.48 -34.32
C PRO A 268 4.29 7.34 -35.59
N LYS A 269 5.45 7.57 -36.18
CA LYS A 269 5.54 8.18 -37.51
C LYS A 269 5.12 7.16 -38.56
N GLY A 270 3.99 7.41 -39.21
CA GLY A 270 3.44 6.54 -40.25
C GLY A 270 1.97 6.85 -40.53
N ASP A 271 1.38 6.15 -41.48
CA ASP A 271 0.00 6.41 -41.91
C ASP A 271 -1.06 5.86 -40.95
N GLY A 272 -0.72 4.85 -40.14
CA GLY A 272 -1.67 4.17 -39.25
C GLY A 272 -2.62 3.22 -40.01
N PRO A 273 -3.77 2.86 -39.41
CA PRO A 273 -4.22 3.27 -38.08
C PRO A 273 -3.42 2.58 -36.96
N PHE A 274 -3.28 3.25 -35.82
CA PHE A 274 -2.57 2.74 -34.64
C PHE A 274 -3.51 2.67 -33.43
N PRO A 275 -3.40 1.63 -32.58
CA PRO A 275 -4.06 1.61 -31.27
C PRO A 275 -3.73 2.86 -30.45
N ILE A 276 -4.62 3.24 -29.53
CA ILE A 276 -4.44 4.39 -28.66
C ILE A 276 -4.53 4.01 -27.18
N ALA A 277 -3.58 4.49 -26.39
CA ALA A 277 -3.52 4.32 -24.95
C ALA A 277 -3.43 5.68 -24.23
N LEU A 278 -4.37 5.96 -23.34
CA LEU A 278 -4.33 7.13 -22.47
C LEU A 278 -3.82 6.72 -21.08
N ILE A 279 -2.96 7.52 -20.46
CA ILE A 279 -2.53 7.36 -19.07
C ILE A 279 -2.81 8.63 -18.28
N VAL A 280 -3.36 8.47 -17.08
CA VAL A 280 -3.60 9.57 -16.16
C VAL A 280 -2.86 9.37 -14.84
N HIS A 281 -2.26 10.43 -14.33
CA HIS A 281 -1.57 10.42 -13.05
C HIS A 281 -2.55 10.44 -11.86
N GLY A 282 -2.03 10.14 -10.67
CA GLY A 282 -2.80 10.20 -9.44
C GLY A 282 -2.80 11.58 -8.78
N ASN A 283 -3.33 11.61 -7.56
CA ASN A 283 -3.27 12.80 -6.74
C ASN A 283 -1.84 13.05 -6.25
N HIS A 284 -1.23 14.09 -6.78
CA HIS A 284 0.00 14.66 -6.28
C HIS A 284 -0.27 16.10 -5.82
N SER A 285 0.76 16.89 -5.51
CA SER A 285 0.62 18.34 -5.44
C SER A 285 0.25 18.90 -6.81
N MET A 286 -0.81 19.70 -6.90
CA MET A 286 -1.19 20.37 -8.16
C MET A 286 -0.15 21.34 -8.73
N PHE A 287 0.84 21.70 -7.91
CA PHE A 287 1.92 22.61 -8.26
C PHE A 287 3.14 21.89 -8.83
N ASP A 288 3.14 20.56 -8.76
CA ASP A 288 4.22 19.69 -9.20
C ASP A 288 3.67 18.72 -10.24
N TYR A 289 3.86 19.08 -11.50
CA TYR A 289 3.11 18.51 -12.61
C TYR A 289 3.52 17.06 -12.89
N SER A 290 2.53 16.18 -12.87
CA SER A 290 2.74 14.73 -12.88
C SER A 290 2.66 14.10 -14.27
N ASP A 291 2.04 14.77 -15.24
CA ASP A 291 1.78 14.29 -16.60
C ASP A 291 3.07 14.06 -17.43
N GLY A 292 4.13 14.82 -17.17
CA GLY A 292 5.42 14.63 -17.86
C GLY A 292 6.14 13.33 -17.47
N GLY A 293 5.81 12.75 -16.31
CA GLY A 293 6.54 11.62 -15.74
C GLY A 293 6.39 10.28 -16.46
N TYR A 294 5.53 10.20 -17.48
CA TYR A 294 5.31 9.02 -18.30
C TYR A 294 5.98 9.09 -19.68
N GLU A 295 6.82 10.08 -19.93
CA GLU A 295 7.52 10.23 -21.22
C GLU A 295 8.28 8.96 -21.64
N TYR A 296 8.95 8.30 -20.69
CA TYR A 296 9.70 7.06 -20.95
C TYR A 296 8.80 5.94 -21.51
N LEU A 297 7.58 5.82 -20.98
CA LEU A 297 6.59 4.85 -21.42
C LEU A 297 5.93 5.29 -22.72
N GLY A 298 5.60 6.59 -22.85
CA GLY A 298 5.04 7.17 -24.07
C GLY A 298 5.92 6.96 -25.29
N LYS A 299 7.23 7.20 -25.16
CA LYS A 299 8.20 6.94 -26.23
C LYS A 299 8.30 5.46 -26.58
N LEU A 300 8.35 4.58 -25.58
CA LEU A 300 8.42 3.13 -25.80
C LEU A 300 7.20 2.64 -26.59
N LEU A 301 6.00 2.92 -26.09
CA LEU A 301 4.75 2.44 -26.70
C LEU A 301 4.54 3.05 -28.09
N ALA A 302 4.87 4.33 -28.30
CA ALA A 302 4.83 4.96 -29.61
C ALA A 302 5.79 4.30 -30.60
N SER A 303 7.02 3.97 -30.17
CA SER A 303 7.97 3.25 -31.04
C SER A 303 7.48 1.84 -31.40
N GLN A 304 6.59 1.27 -30.58
CA GLN A 304 5.97 -0.05 -30.79
C GLN A 304 4.63 0.04 -31.56
N GLY A 305 4.28 1.21 -32.09
CA GLY A 305 3.07 1.38 -32.91
C GLY A 305 1.80 1.66 -32.11
N ILE A 306 1.90 2.24 -30.91
CA ILE A 306 0.75 2.61 -30.06
C ILE A 306 0.80 4.12 -29.78
N ILE A 307 -0.24 4.87 -30.19
CA ILE A 307 -0.38 6.28 -29.83
C ILE A 307 -0.57 6.37 -28.32
N THR A 308 0.33 7.07 -27.63
CA THR A 308 0.30 7.20 -26.18
C THR A 308 0.08 8.63 -25.75
N VAL A 309 -0.88 8.82 -24.85
CA VAL A 309 -1.34 10.13 -24.40
C VAL A 309 -1.24 10.20 -22.89
N SER A 310 -0.35 11.04 -22.36
CA SER A 310 -0.35 11.37 -20.94
C SER A 310 -1.28 12.55 -20.71
N VAL A 311 -2.35 12.32 -19.95
CA VAL A 311 -3.42 13.28 -19.69
C VAL A 311 -3.05 14.15 -18.49
N ASP A 312 -3.20 15.47 -18.65
CA ASP A 312 -3.01 16.44 -17.58
C ASP A 312 -4.28 16.60 -16.75
N GLU A 313 -4.22 16.21 -15.48
CA GLU A 313 -5.28 16.44 -14.49
C GLU A 313 -4.74 17.10 -13.22
N ASN A 314 -3.61 17.81 -13.33
CA ASN A 314 -3.00 18.46 -12.17
C ASN A 314 -3.94 19.50 -11.55
N PHE A 315 -4.88 20.05 -12.31
CA PHE A 315 -5.84 21.04 -11.81
C PHE A 315 -6.91 20.48 -10.87
N ILE A 316 -7.08 19.15 -10.78
CA ILE A 316 -7.95 18.48 -9.81
C ILE A 316 -7.17 17.74 -8.70
N ASN A 317 -5.84 17.88 -8.67
CA ASN A 317 -5.00 17.40 -7.58
C ASN A 317 -5.18 18.23 -6.30
N SER A 318 -4.73 17.68 -5.17
CA SER A 318 -4.67 18.39 -3.90
C SER A 318 -3.58 19.47 -3.93
N GLY A 319 -3.76 20.51 -3.12
CA GLY A 319 -2.76 21.57 -3.00
C GLY A 319 -2.88 22.33 -1.70
N TRP A 320 -1.90 23.20 -1.43
CA TRP A 320 -1.94 24.05 -0.25
C TRP A 320 -3.19 24.96 -0.19
N THR A 321 -3.82 25.23 -1.34
CA THR A 321 -5.10 25.93 -1.42
C THR A 321 -6.22 25.26 -0.62
N ASP A 322 -6.11 23.96 -0.40
CA ASP A 322 -7.09 23.16 0.31
C ASP A 322 -6.92 23.24 1.84
N PHE A 323 -5.80 23.79 2.36
CA PHE A 323 -5.56 23.93 3.80
C PHE A 323 -6.52 24.90 4.51
N ILE A 324 -7.15 25.83 3.78
CA ILE A 324 -8.06 26.84 4.35
C ILE A 324 -9.54 26.44 4.27
N GLY A 325 -9.84 25.16 4.01
CA GLY A 325 -11.19 24.64 3.89
C GLY A 325 -11.22 23.14 3.58
N SER A 326 -12.28 22.69 2.94
CA SER A 326 -12.34 21.34 2.36
C SER A 326 -11.76 21.38 0.95
N GLY A 327 -10.92 20.41 0.61
CA GLY A 327 -10.46 20.20 -0.76
C GLY A 327 -11.61 19.82 -1.70
N LEU A 328 -11.26 19.56 -2.96
CA LEU A 328 -12.23 19.03 -3.92
C LEU A 328 -12.81 17.70 -3.41
N SER A 329 -14.05 17.45 -3.78
CA SER A 329 -14.73 16.16 -3.59
C SER A 329 -15.20 15.67 -4.94
N GLN A 330 -15.43 14.36 -5.08
CA GLN A 330 -15.84 13.74 -6.35
C GLN A 330 -14.79 13.95 -7.46
N GLU A 331 -13.49 13.93 -7.12
CA GLU A 331 -12.50 14.09 -8.16
C GLU A 331 -12.29 12.79 -8.96
N ASN A 332 -12.28 11.60 -8.34
CA ASN A 332 -11.98 10.35 -9.06
C ASN A 332 -12.96 9.99 -10.19
N ASP A 333 -14.24 10.27 -10.03
CA ASP A 333 -15.22 10.15 -11.10
C ASP A 333 -15.03 11.21 -12.19
N ALA A 334 -14.67 12.44 -11.82
CA ALA A 334 -14.29 13.46 -12.79
C ALA A 334 -13.05 13.05 -13.59
N ARG A 335 -12.04 12.42 -12.97
CA ARG A 335 -10.85 11.86 -13.65
C ARG A 335 -11.23 10.80 -14.70
N GLY A 336 -12.06 9.83 -14.30
CA GLY A 336 -12.52 8.77 -15.20
C GLY A 336 -13.34 9.32 -16.37
N TRP A 337 -14.19 10.33 -16.11
CA TRP A 337 -14.92 11.04 -17.16
C TRP A 337 -14.01 11.85 -18.09
N LEU A 338 -13.01 12.55 -17.56
CA LEU A 338 -12.04 13.31 -18.35
C LEU A 338 -11.31 12.40 -19.36
N LEU A 339 -10.82 11.22 -18.95
CA LEU A 339 -10.24 10.24 -19.88
C LEU A 339 -11.14 9.96 -21.10
N LEU A 340 -12.45 9.83 -20.91
CA LEU A 340 -13.40 9.59 -22.00
C LEU A 340 -13.66 10.84 -22.85
N GLU A 341 -13.66 12.03 -22.25
CA GLU A 341 -13.71 13.30 -22.98
C GLU A 341 -12.48 13.50 -23.86
N HIS A 342 -11.30 13.12 -23.39
CA HIS A 342 -10.08 13.10 -24.21
C HIS A 342 -10.25 12.17 -25.42
N LEU A 343 -10.75 10.95 -25.24
CA LEU A 343 -11.05 10.04 -26.37
C LEU A 343 -12.08 10.62 -27.34
N ARG A 344 -13.05 11.42 -26.87
CA ARG A 344 -14.02 12.12 -27.72
C ARG A 344 -13.35 13.14 -28.64
N TYR A 345 -12.36 13.88 -28.13
CA TYR A 345 -11.52 14.77 -28.96
C TYR A 345 -10.69 14.00 -29.97
N TRP A 346 -10.09 12.87 -29.55
CA TRP A 346 -9.35 12.00 -30.47
C TRP A 346 -10.24 11.47 -31.61
N ARG A 347 -11.49 11.08 -31.31
CA ARG A 347 -12.47 10.65 -32.33
C ARG A 347 -12.73 11.77 -33.34
N LYS A 348 -12.91 13.00 -32.86
CA LYS A 348 -13.08 14.20 -33.69
C LYS A 348 -11.86 14.45 -34.59
N TRP A 349 -10.65 14.41 -34.05
CA TRP A 349 -9.43 14.62 -34.85
C TRP A 349 -9.21 13.52 -35.88
N ASN A 350 -9.51 12.26 -35.54
CA ASN A 350 -9.44 11.13 -36.47
C ASN A 350 -10.38 11.29 -37.68
N GLN A 351 -11.49 12.03 -37.51
CA GLN A 351 -12.49 12.30 -38.54
C GLN A 351 -12.29 13.66 -39.25
N THR A 352 -11.31 14.46 -38.84
CA THR A 352 -11.12 15.82 -39.40
C THR A 352 -10.20 15.75 -40.62
N ASP A 353 -10.74 15.97 -41.82
CA ASP A 353 -9.97 15.93 -43.08
C ASP A 353 -8.80 16.92 -43.08
N GLY A 354 -7.63 16.44 -43.50
CA GLY A 354 -6.39 17.23 -43.54
C GLY A 354 -5.77 17.55 -42.17
N GLY A 355 -6.36 17.08 -41.07
CA GLY A 355 -5.79 17.18 -39.72
C GLY A 355 -4.64 16.20 -39.48
N ILE A 356 -3.80 16.47 -38.48
CA ILE A 356 -2.61 15.68 -38.13
C ILE A 356 -2.95 14.20 -37.90
N PHE A 357 -4.08 13.93 -37.23
CA PHE A 357 -4.51 12.58 -36.85
C PHE A 357 -5.62 12.01 -37.75
N ASN A 358 -5.90 12.62 -38.90
CA ASN A 358 -6.92 12.11 -39.82
C ASN A 358 -6.66 10.64 -40.19
N ALA A 359 -7.63 9.77 -39.91
CA ALA A 359 -7.58 8.33 -40.13
C ALA A 359 -6.38 7.58 -39.49
N LYS A 360 -5.67 8.18 -38.52
CA LYS A 360 -4.49 7.59 -37.87
C LYS A 360 -4.80 6.73 -36.65
N VAL A 361 -5.99 6.82 -36.07
CA VAL A 361 -6.34 6.15 -34.80
C VAL A 361 -7.23 4.93 -35.06
N ASP A 362 -6.82 3.79 -34.51
CA ASP A 362 -7.61 2.57 -34.43
C ASP A 362 -8.48 2.57 -33.16
N PHE A 363 -9.75 2.96 -33.32
CA PHE A 363 -10.71 2.96 -32.21
C PHE A 363 -11.27 1.57 -31.86
N GLU A 364 -10.90 0.52 -32.59
CA GLU A 364 -11.19 -0.86 -32.19
C GLU A 364 -10.21 -1.39 -31.14
N ASN A 365 -9.11 -0.66 -30.88
CA ASN A 365 -8.07 -1.05 -29.95
C ASN A 365 -7.70 0.14 -29.04
N VAL A 366 -8.53 0.38 -28.02
CA VAL A 366 -8.34 1.46 -27.05
C VAL A 366 -7.92 0.91 -25.69
N ALA A 367 -6.95 1.56 -25.05
CA ALA A 367 -6.60 1.34 -23.65
C ALA A 367 -6.73 2.62 -22.82
N VAL A 368 -7.14 2.46 -21.56
CA VAL A 368 -7.07 3.50 -20.53
C VAL A 368 -6.23 3.01 -19.37
N MET A 369 -5.34 3.86 -18.88
CA MET A 369 -4.37 3.52 -17.86
C MET A 369 -4.34 4.62 -16.81
N GLY A 370 -3.90 4.28 -15.61
CA GLY A 370 -3.58 5.31 -14.64
C GLY A 370 -2.86 4.83 -13.40
N HIS A 371 -2.39 5.79 -12.62
CA HIS A 371 -1.57 5.56 -11.44
C HIS A 371 -2.26 6.11 -10.19
N SER A 372 -2.30 5.36 -9.08
CA SER A 372 -2.87 5.81 -7.80
C SER A 372 -4.35 6.13 -7.94
N ARG A 373 -4.80 7.34 -7.62
CA ARG A 373 -6.17 7.82 -7.97
C ARG A 373 -6.50 7.72 -9.45
N GLY A 374 -5.50 7.90 -10.32
CA GLY A 374 -5.65 7.70 -11.75
C GLY A 374 -5.89 6.23 -12.14
N GLY A 375 -5.41 5.28 -11.34
CA GLY A 375 -5.64 3.85 -11.59
C GLY A 375 -7.07 3.44 -11.29
N GLU A 376 -7.68 3.97 -10.22
CA GLU A 376 -9.13 3.86 -10.00
C GLU A 376 -9.89 4.57 -11.13
N ALA A 377 -9.47 5.78 -11.51
CA ALA A 377 -10.08 6.54 -12.59
C ALA A 377 -10.11 5.79 -13.94
N ALA A 378 -9.07 5.02 -14.28
CA ALA A 378 -9.05 4.20 -15.48
C ALA A 378 -10.13 3.10 -15.46
N ALA A 379 -10.34 2.44 -14.31
CA ALA A 379 -11.43 1.48 -14.13
C ALA A 379 -12.82 2.17 -14.17
N VAL A 380 -12.94 3.35 -13.54
CA VAL A 380 -14.17 4.18 -13.59
C VAL A 380 -14.46 4.62 -15.02
N ALA A 381 -13.45 4.95 -15.83
CA ALA A 381 -13.63 5.25 -17.25
C ALA A 381 -14.19 4.04 -18.01
N GLY A 382 -13.68 2.83 -17.74
CA GLY A 382 -14.24 1.59 -18.28
C GLY A 382 -15.72 1.39 -17.93
N PHE A 383 -16.09 1.66 -16.67
CA PHE A 383 -17.47 1.64 -16.19
C PHE A 383 -18.36 2.70 -16.89
N PHE A 384 -17.95 3.97 -16.87
CA PHE A 384 -18.70 5.08 -17.46
C PHE A 384 -18.87 4.96 -18.97
N ASN A 385 -17.92 4.35 -19.67
CA ASN A 385 -17.92 4.20 -21.11
C ASN A 385 -19.18 3.50 -21.65
N ARG A 386 -19.81 2.62 -20.85
CA ARG A 386 -21.02 1.87 -21.22
C ARG A 386 -22.33 2.56 -20.81
N LEU A 387 -22.26 3.64 -20.03
CA LEU A 387 -23.44 4.31 -19.50
C LEU A 387 -23.93 5.42 -20.43
N THR A 388 -25.24 5.69 -20.39
CA THR A 388 -25.85 6.86 -21.07
C THR A 388 -25.85 8.11 -20.19
N TYR A 389 -25.72 7.94 -18.87
CA TYR A 389 -25.84 9.01 -17.89
C TYR A 389 -24.82 8.83 -16.78
N TYR A 390 -24.36 9.93 -16.22
CA TYR A 390 -23.59 9.94 -14.98
C TYR A 390 -24.45 9.42 -13.82
N PRO A 391 -23.99 8.42 -13.03
CA PRO A 391 -24.80 7.79 -11.99
C PRO A 391 -25.37 8.74 -10.93
N ASP A 392 -24.59 9.73 -10.48
CA ASP A 392 -25.02 10.62 -9.39
C ASP A 392 -25.87 11.80 -9.87
N ASN A 393 -25.85 12.10 -11.19
CA ASN A 393 -26.65 13.18 -11.76
C ASN A 393 -26.89 12.99 -13.27
N ALA A 394 -28.04 12.41 -13.63
CA ALA A 394 -28.43 12.14 -15.02
C ALA A 394 -28.63 13.39 -15.91
N LYS A 395 -28.50 14.62 -15.39
CA LYS A 395 -28.38 15.81 -16.24
C LYS A 395 -27.07 15.82 -17.02
N GLN A 396 -26.05 15.15 -16.52
CA GLN A 396 -24.84 14.85 -17.26
C GLN A 396 -25.07 13.60 -18.12
N LYS A 397 -25.09 13.80 -19.44
CA LYS A 397 -25.24 12.73 -20.43
C LYS A 397 -23.88 12.27 -20.91
N PHE A 398 -23.77 10.98 -21.19
CA PHE A 398 -22.61 10.36 -21.80
C PHE A 398 -22.93 9.88 -23.21
N ASP A 399 -21.93 9.98 -24.09
CA ASP A 399 -21.97 9.52 -25.49
C ASP A 399 -20.58 8.99 -25.89
N PHE A 400 -20.08 8.07 -25.07
CA PHE A 400 -18.72 7.54 -25.20
C PHE A 400 -18.69 6.25 -26.01
N ASN A 401 -19.03 5.11 -25.39
CA ASN A 401 -19.09 3.79 -26.01
C ASN A 401 -17.90 3.46 -26.94
N PHE A 402 -16.68 3.74 -26.47
CA PHE A 402 -15.43 3.34 -27.12
C PHE A 402 -15.15 1.84 -26.95
N ASN A 403 -14.40 1.22 -27.86
CA ASN A 403 -13.95 -0.16 -27.73
C ASN A 403 -12.72 -0.25 -26.81
N ILE A 404 -12.91 0.05 -25.51
CA ILE A 404 -11.88 -0.06 -24.48
C ILE A 404 -11.63 -1.56 -24.25
N LYS A 405 -10.49 -2.06 -24.74
CA LYS A 405 -10.09 -3.48 -24.61
C LYS A 405 -9.19 -3.76 -23.43
N ALA A 406 -8.52 -2.73 -22.91
CA ALA A 406 -7.50 -2.87 -21.89
C ALA A 406 -7.57 -1.73 -20.86
N VAL A 407 -7.49 -2.11 -19.58
CA VAL A 407 -7.34 -1.21 -18.44
C VAL A 407 -6.06 -1.55 -17.70
N VAL A 408 -5.20 -0.56 -17.46
CA VAL A 408 -3.95 -0.74 -16.68
C VAL A 408 -3.96 0.16 -15.46
N ALA A 409 -3.77 -0.42 -14.28
CA ALA A 409 -3.75 0.28 -13.01
C ALA A 409 -2.37 0.13 -12.34
N ILE A 410 -1.67 1.24 -12.11
CA ILE A 410 -0.39 1.29 -11.41
C ILE A 410 -0.66 1.76 -9.99
N ALA A 411 -0.28 0.97 -8.99
CA ALA A 411 -0.45 1.24 -7.58
C ALA A 411 -1.79 1.94 -7.22
N PRO A 412 -2.94 1.44 -7.70
CA PRO A 412 -4.19 2.21 -7.65
C PRO A 412 -4.74 2.27 -6.22
N VAL A 413 -5.45 3.36 -5.91
CA VAL A 413 -6.44 3.33 -4.83
C VAL A 413 -7.67 2.53 -5.30
N ASP A 414 -8.59 2.21 -4.38
CA ASP A 414 -9.89 1.64 -4.73
C ASP A 414 -10.96 2.05 -3.72
N GLY A 415 -12.14 2.45 -4.22
CA GLY A 415 -13.33 2.74 -3.42
C GLY A 415 -13.51 4.20 -3.04
N GLN A 416 -12.82 5.15 -3.70
CA GLN A 416 -13.10 6.58 -3.51
C GLN A 416 -14.33 7.01 -4.29
N TYR A 417 -14.62 6.38 -5.44
CA TYR A 417 -15.88 6.56 -6.15
C TYR A 417 -16.79 5.35 -5.97
N ARG A 418 -17.94 5.56 -5.33
CA ARG A 418 -18.92 4.51 -5.04
C ARG A 418 -20.34 5.03 -5.27
N PRO A 419 -20.82 5.08 -6.53
CA PRO A 419 -22.15 5.56 -6.82
C PRO A 419 -23.18 4.70 -6.08
N ALA A 420 -24.15 5.35 -5.43
CA ALA A 420 -25.11 4.69 -4.54
C ALA A 420 -24.48 3.80 -3.45
N ASN A 421 -23.23 4.08 -3.04
CA ASN A 421 -22.42 3.28 -2.10
C ASN A 421 -22.05 1.86 -2.60
N ILE A 422 -22.15 1.62 -3.91
CA ILE A 422 -21.78 0.35 -4.54
C ILE A 422 -20.40 0.50 -5.20
N PRO A 423 -19.51 -0.50 -5.10
CA PRO A 423 -18.27 -0.52 -5.88
C PRO A 423 -18.53 -0.45 -7.38
N THR A 424 -17.63 0.16 -8.15
CA THR A 424 -17.79 0.26 -9.60
C THR A 424 -17.56 -1.10 -10.29
N PRO A 425 -18.49 -1.58 -11.13
CA PRO A 425 -18.31 -2.81 -11.91
C PRO A 425 -17.39 -2.55 -13.11
N LEU A 426 -16.69 -3.59 -13.56
CA LEU A 426 -15.89 -3.56 -14.77
C LEU A 426 -16.02 -4.90 -15.50
N GLU A 427 -16.58 -4.87 -16.71
CA GLU A 427 -16.93 -6.08 -17.45
C GLU A 427 -16.24 -6.11 -18.82
N ASN A 428 -15.84 -7.31 -19.26
CA ASN A 428 -15.39 -7.58 -20.64
C ASN A 428 -14.24 -6.68 -21.10
N VAL A 429 -13.23 -6.52 -20.25
CA VAL A 429 -11.96 -5.83 -20.57
C VAL A 429 -10.79 -6.65 -20.06
N ASN A 430 -9.65 -6.57 -20.74
CA ASN A 430 -8.40 -7.05 -20.17
C ASN A 430 -7.97 -6.09 -19.04
N TYR A 431 -7.49 -6.63 -17.92
CA TYR A 431 -7.10 -5.82 -16.76
C TYR A 431 -5.71 -6.18 -16.22
N LEU A 432 -4.82 -5.20 -16.14
CA LEU A 432 -3.52 -5.34 -15.49
C LEU A 432 -3.45 -4.42 -14.28
N VAL A 433 -3.02 -4.96 -13.14
CA VAL A 433 -2.64 -4.15 -11.98
C VAL A 433 -1.22 -4.46 -11.51
N ILE A 434 -0.41 -3.43 -11.26
CA ILE A 434 0.95 -3.55 -10.73
C ILE A 434 1.04 -2.76 -9.42
N HIS A 435 1.61 -3.33 -8.35
CA HIS A 435 1.73 -2.66 -7.05
C HIS A 435 3.04 -3.00 -6.36
N GLY A 436 3.64 -2.02 -5.66
CA GLY A 436 4.91 -2.18 -4.97
C GLY A 436 4.76 -2.54 -3.50
N SER A 437 5.61 -3.41 -2.97
CA SER A 437 5.50 -3.80 -1.56
C SER A 437 5.80 -2.67 -0.58
N ASN A 438 6.65 -1.73 -0.99
CA ASN A 438 7.12 -0.59 -0.21
C ASN A 438 6.40 0.70 -0.60
N ASP A 439 5.22 0.60 -1.19
CA ASP A 439 4.36 1.75 -1.45
C ASP A 439 4.09 2.54 -0.16
N GLY A 440 4.52 3.79 -0.13
CA GLY A 440 4.41 4.68 1.02
C GLY A 440 3.12 5.47 1.10
N ASP A 441 2.38 5.56 -0.01
CA ASP A 441 1.13 6.34 -0.13
C ASP A 441 -0.08 5.40 -0.04
N VAL A 442 -0.18 4.43 -0.97
CA VAL A 442 -1.18 3.37 -1.00
C VAL A 442 -0.56 2.08 -0.47
N GLN A 443 -0.38 2.03 0.85
CA GLN A 443 0.47 1.00 1.49
C GLN A 443 -0.02 -0.44 1.34
N SER A 444 -1.29 -0.65 1.01
CA SER A 444 -1.89 -1.95 0.69
C SER A 444 -2.10 -2.14 -0.79
N PHE A 445 -2.12 -3.39 -1.26
CA PHE A 445 -2.43 -3.72 -2.66
C PHE A 445 -3.91 -3.53 -3.02
N ALA A 446 -4.42 -2.30 -2.89
CA ALA A 446 -5.83 -1.94 -2.98
C ALA A 446 -6.45 -2.27 -4.34
N GLY A 447 -5.66 -2.24 -5.41
CA GLY A 447 -6.08 -2.61 -6.76
C GLY A 447 -6.55 -4.06 -6.93
N LEU A 448 -6.22 -4.95 -5.99
CA LEU A 448 -6.78 -6.31 -5.98
C LEU A 448 -8.30 -6.30 -5.87
N ARG A 449 -8.89 -5.34 -5.15
CA ARG A 449 -10.35 -5.24 -5.05
C ARG A 449 -11.01 -5.05 -6.41
N GLN A 450 -10.43 -4.19 -7.26
CA GLN A 450 -10.96 -4.01 -8.61
C GLN A 450 -10.66 -5.23 -9.49
N TYR A 451 -9.49 -5.86 -9.35
CA TYR A 451 -9.17 -7.13 -10.02
C TYR A 451 -10.22 -8.21 -9.73
N GLU A 452 -10.64 -8.37 -8.46
CA GLU A 452 -11.68 -9.33 -8.08
C GLU A 452 -13.02 -9.04 -8.74
N ARG A 453 -13.39 -7.75 -8.85
CA ARG A 453 -14.65 -7.30 -9.46
C ARG A 453 -14.66 -7.32 -10.99
N VAL A 454 -13.56 -7.63 -11.66
CA VAL A 454 -13.57 -7.76 -13.12
C VAL A 454 -14.28 -9.05 -13.52
N GLU A 455 -15.37 -8.92 -14.28
CA GLU A 455 -16.18 -10.03 -14.76
C GLU A 455 -16.06 -10.20 -16.28
N PHE A 456 -16.08 -11.46 -16.71
CA PHE A 456 -16.10 -11.84 -18.12
C PHE A 456 -17.45 -12.49 -18.41
N THR A 457 -18.32 -11.75 -19.10
CA THR A 457 -19.73 -12.12 -19.32
C THR A 457 -20.04 -12.45 -20.78
N ASP A 458 -19.12 -12.16 -21.71
CA ASP A 458 -19.21 -12.54 -23.11
C ASP A 458 -18.20 -13.65 -23.50
N SER A 459 -18.25 -14.14 -24.75
CA SER A 459 -17.42 -15.25 -25.23
C SER A 459 -16.06 -14.84 -25.81
N SER A 460 -15.67 -13.58 -25.64
CA SER A 460 -14.40 -13.07 -26.16
C SER A 460 -13.25 -13.47 -25.24
N ASP A 461 -12.05 -13.45 -25.81
CA ASP A 461 -10.83 -13.78 -25.09
C ASP A 461 -10.35 -12.57 -24.28
N TYR A 462 -10.44 -12.66 -22.96
CA TYR A 462 -9.93 -11.67 -22.03
C TYR A 462 -9.07 -12.35 -20.96
N PHE A 463 -8.15 -11.59 -20.39
CA PHE A 463 -7.49 -11.98 -19.16
C PHE A 463 -7.28 -10.80 -18.23
N LYS A 464 -7.13 -11.12 -16.95
CA LYS A 464 -6.69 -10.19 -15.92
C LYS A 464 -5.46 -10.71 -15.22
N SER A 465 -4.58 -9.81 -14.80
CA SER A 465 -3.38 -10.13 -14.03
C SER A 465 -3.09 -9.08 -12.97
N ALA A 466 -2.64 -9.54 -11.81
CA ALA A 466 -2.15 -8.71 -10.73
C ALA A 466 -0.69 -9.06 -10.44
N VAL A 467 0.17 -8.04 -10.36
CA VAL A 467 1.62 -8.19 -10.17
C VAL A 467 2.04 -7.40 -8.92
N TYR A 468 2.57 -8.09 -7.93
CA TYR A 468 3.13 -7.48 -6.72
C TYR A 468 4.65 -7.55 -6.75
N VAL A 469 5.30 -6.41 -6.54
CA VAL A 469 6.74 -6.24 -6.76
C VAL A 469 7.43 -5.90 -5.45
N TYR A 470 8.31 -6.78 -4.99
CA TYR A 470 9.09 -6.53 -3.78
C TYR A 470 10.10 -5.39 -3.97
N GLY A 471 10.15 -4.46 -3.01
CA GLY A 471 11.06 -3.31 -3.01
C GLY A 471 10.57 -2.09 -3.81
N ALA A 472 9.54 -2.23 -4.64
CA ALA A 472 8.96 -1.10 -5.38
C ALA A 472 8.14 -0.20 -4.46
N ASN A 473 8.23 1.12 -4.67
CA ASN A 473 7.42 2.13 -3.97
C ASN A 473 6.24 2.61 -4.85
N HIS A 474 5.50 3.62 -4.38
CA HIS A 474 4.44 4.27 -5.16
C HIS A 474 5.07 5.07 -6.32
N GLY A 475 6.03 5.93 -5.98
CA GLY A 475 6.49 7.04 -6.78
C GLY A 475 7.23 6.69 -8.07
N GLN A 476 8.12 5.69 -8.04
CA GLN A 476 9.15 5.52 -9.07
C GLN A 476 8.63 5.01 -10.42
N PHE A 477 7.36 4.62 -10.54
CA PHE A 477 6.70 4.41 -11.85
C PHE A 477 6.43 5.72 -12.60
N ASN A 478 6.62 6.88 -11.95
CA ASN A 478 6.52 8.20 -12.55
C ASN A 478 7.85 8.93 -12.37
N THR A 479 8.44 9.42 -13.46
CA THR A 479 9.80 9.97 -13.39
C THR A 479 9.92 11.29 -12.63
N SER A 480 8.82 11.98 -12.33
CA SER A 480 8.84 13.22 -11.53
C SER A 480 8.63 13.01 -10.04
N TRP A 481 8.09 11.85 -9.60
CA TRP A 481 7.75 11.62 -8.19
C TRP A 481 8.94 11.08 -7.37
N GLY A 482 9.75 10.19 -7.96
CA GLY A 482 10.96 9.65 -7.33
C GLY A 482 10.71 8.70 -6.15
N ASN A 483 11.66 8.65 -5.22
CA ASN A 483 11.71 7.66 -4.13
C ASN A 483 11.03 8.10 -2.83
N ARG A 484 10.33 9.25 -2.84
CA ARG A 484 9.62 9.76 -1.67
C ARG A 484 8.16 9.97 -2.03
N ASP A 485 7.33 9.03 -1.61
CA ASP A 485 5.88 8.99 -1.84
C ASP A 485 5.10 10.06 -1.03
N SER A 486 5.81 11.05 -0.49
CA SER A 486 5.24 12.12 0.31
C SER A 486 6.12 13.36 0.24
N GLY A 487 5.46 14.52 0.23
CA GLY A 487 6.15 15.81 0.27
C GLY A 487 6.95 16.03 1.56
N PHE A 488 7.87 16.99 1.52
CA PHE A 488 8.58 17.42 2.73
C PHE A 488 7.58 18.02 3.73
N PRO A 489 7.70 17.70 5.04
CA PRO A 489 8.74 16.89 5.66
C PRO A 489 8.40 15.40 5.83
N PHE A 490 7.18 14.96 5.54
CA PHE A 490 6.77 13.56 5.76
C PHE A 490 7.58 12.56 4.94
N GLY A 491 7.99 12.94 3.72
CA GLY A 491 8.90 12.13 2.91
C GLY A 491 10.27 11.85 3.57
N SER A 492 10.67 12.64 4.58
CA SER A 492 11.88 12.35 5.37
C SER A 492 11.70 11.20 6.37
N LEU A 493 10.48 10.79 6.66
CA LEU A 493 10.19 9.68 7.57
C LEU A 493 10.23 8.32 6.86
N LEU A 494 10.22 8.31 5.52
CA LEU A 494 10.23 7.10 4.71
C LEU A 494 11.59 6.38 4.81
N ASN A 495 11.54 5.06 4.79
CA ASN A 495 12.70 4.19 4.68
C ASN A 495 13.06 4.00 3.20
N VAL A 496 13.83 4.93 2.65
CA VAL A 496 14.16 4.91 1.21
C VAL A 496 15.30 3.93 0.89
N ASP A 497 16.10 3.51 1.87
CA ASP A 497 17.17 2.52 1.68
C ASP A 497 16.65 1.09 1.47
N ALA A 498 15.39 0.83 1.83
CA ALA A 498 14.72 -0.44 1.55
C ALA A 498 14.14 -0.53 0.13
N LEU A 499 14.19 0.56 -0.65
CA LEU A 499 13.60 0.62 -1.99
C LEU A 499 14.54 0.03 -3.03
N MET A 500 13.94 -0.57 -4.05
CA MET A 500 14.66 -0.92 -5.28
C MET A 500 15.02 0.35 -6.07
N PRO A 501 16.09 0.32 -6.88
CA PRO A 501 16.44 1.43 -7.76
C PRO A 501 15.29 1.83 -8.70
N MET A 502 15.20 3.13 -8.99
CA MET A 502 14.18 3.66 -9.87
C MET A 502 14.28 3.09 -11.30
N GLU A 503 15.49 2.89 -11.85
CA GLU A 503 15.63 2.32 -13.19
C GLU A 503 15.07 0.89 -13.30
N ASP A 504 15.20 0.11 -12.23
CA ASP A 504 14.65 -1.25 -12.12
C ASP A 504 13.12 -1.20 -12.09
N GLN A 505 12.53 -0.32 -11.26
CA GLN A 505 11.08 -0.15 -11.19
C GLN A 505 10.48 0.37 -12.51
N LEU A 506 11.16 1.29 -13.19
CA LEU A 506 10.77 1.75 -14.53
C LEU A 506 10.87 0.61 -15.57
N THR A 507 11.88 -0.25 -15.46
CA THR A 507 12.03 -1.44 -16.31
C THR A 507 10.86 -2.41 -16.12
N ILE A 508 10.46 -2.67 -14.88
CA ILE A 508 9.27 -3.49 -14.56
C ILE A 508 8.02 -2.88 -15.20
N GLY A 509 7.81 -1.57 -15.02
CA GLY A 509 6.69 -0.85 -15.63
C GLY A 509 6.69 -0.95 -17.16
N LYS A 510 7.84 -0.72 -17.81
CA LYS A 510 7.97 -0.88 -19.27
C LYS A 510 7.65 -2.31 -19.71
N THR A 511 8.26 -3.32 -19.09
CA THR A 511 8.11 -4.73 -19.47
C THR A 511 6.66 -5.19 -19.38
N TYR A 512 6.01 -5.02 -18.22
CA TYR A 512 4.63 -5.50 -18.02
C TYR A 512 3.60 -4.71 -18.82
N ILE A 513 3.68 -3.37 -18.83
CA ILE A 513 2.67 -2.54 -19.52
C ILE A 513 2.78 -2.72 -21.03
N SER A 514 4.00 -2.69 -21.58
CA SER A 514 4.23 -2.92 -23.01
C SER A 514 3.77 -4.30 -23.45
N ALA A 515 4.20 -5.36 -22.76
CA ALA A 515 3.80 -6.72 -23.06
C ALA A 515 2.26 -6.87 -23.05
N PHE A 516 1.61 -6.21 -22.09
CA PHE A 516 0.16 -6.29 -21.91
C PHE A 516 -0.59 -5.60 -23.03
N LEU A 517 -0.19 -4.37 -23.39
CA LEU A 517 -0.82 -3.64 -24.48
C LEU A 517 -0.53 -4.28 -25.84
N GLN A 518 0.66 -4.82 -26.07
CA GLN A 518 0.95 -5.59 -27.29
C GLN A 518 0.13 -6.89 -27.36
N THR A 519 -0.10 -7.56 -26.23
CA THR A 519 -0.96 -8.74 -26.16
C THR A 519 -2.42 -8.40 -26.50
N THR A 520 -2.94 -7.35 -25.88
CA THR A 520 -4.39 -7.04 -25.86
C THR A 520 -4.86 -6.15 -27.01
N LEU A 521 -4.01 -5.23 -27.48
CA LEU A 521 -4.33 -4.30 -28.56
C LEU A 521 -3.77 -4.74 -29.93
N GLN A 522 -2.64 -5.45 -29.94
CA GLN A 522 -1.96 -5.87 -31.17
C GLN A 522 -2.03 -7.40 -31.41
N GLY A 523 -2.63 -8.16 -30.49
CA GLY A 523 -2.82 -9.60 -30.64
C GLY A 523 -1.54 -10.44 -30.47
N LYS A 524 -0.46 -9.88 -29.90
CA LYS A 524 0.82 -10.60 -29.67
C LYS A 524 0.73 -11.54 -28.46
N LYS A 525 -0.11 -12.58 -28.55
CA LYS A 525 -0.40 -13.55 -27.47
C LYS A 525 0.82 -14.29 -26.91
N GLY A 526 1.95 -14.31 -27.61
CA GLY A 526 3.17 -14.93 -27.12
C GLY A 526 3.74 -14.30 -25.83
N TYR A 527 3.34 -13.08 -25.47
CA TYR A 527 3.71 -12.47 -24.18
C TYR A 527 2.86 -12.94 -23.00
N GLN A 528 1.72 -13.60 -23.24
CA GLN A 528 0.78 -14.02 -22.20
C GLN A 528 1.39 -14.86 -21.06
N PRO A 529 2.41 -15.74 -21.29
CA PRO A 529 3.08 -16.46 -20.22
C PRO A 529 3.68 -15.57 -19.12
N LEU A 530 4.12 -14.34 -19.43
CA LEU A 530 4.69 -13.39 -18.46
C LEU A 530 3.71 -13.06 -17.32
N PHE A 531 2.42 -13.01 -17.63
CA PHE A 531 1.37 -12.66 -16.68
C PHE A 531 0.97 -13.85 -15.78
N LYS A 532 1.23 -15.08 -16.24
CA LYS A 532 1.01 -16.30 -15.48
C LYS A 532 2.18 -16.58 -14.54
N ASP A 533 3.40 -16.41 -15.04
CA ASP A 533 4.63 -16.65 -14.30
C ASP A 533 5.73 -15.69 -14.80
N TYR A 534 6.19 -14.79 -13.93
CA TYR A 534 7.21 -13.81 -14.27
C TYR A 534 8.51 -14.45 -14.79
N ARG A 535 8.80 -15.70 -14.38
CA ARG A 535 10.02 -16.43 -14.78
C ARG A 535 10.05 -16.69 -16.28
N ALA A 536 8.91 -16.66 -16.97
CA ALA A 536 8.87 -16.79 -18.43
C ALA A 536 9.51 -15.60 -19.16
N GLY A 537 9.67 -14.45 -18.49
CA GLY A 537 10.40 -13.28 -18.98
C GLY A 537 11.42 -12.77 -17.98
N GLU A 538 12.04 -13.65 -17.18
CA GLU A 538 13.00 -13.26 -16.13
C GLU A 538 14.20 -12.47 -16.70
N ASP A 539 14.64 -12.80 -17.91
CA ASP A 539 15.74 -12.10 -18.59
C ASP A 539 15.43 -10.62 -18.89
N TRP A 540 14.15 -10.20 -18.82
CA TRP A 540 13.72 -8.83 -19.08
C TRP A 540 13.44 -8.03 -17.80
N LEU A 541 13.52 -8.67 -16.64
CA LEU A 541 13.13 -8.13 -15.35
C LEU A 541 14.33 -8.02 -14.42
N PRO A 542 14.41 -6.98 -13.57
CA PRO A 542 15.41 -6.91 -12.53
C PRO A 542 15.16 -8.01 -11.47
N GLU A 543 16.24 -8.42 -10.80
CA GLU A 543 16.19 -9.44 -9.76
C GLU A 543 15.44 -8.91 -8.52
N THR A 544 14.27 -9.47 -8.25
CA THR A 544 13.49 -9.27 -7.02
C THR A 544 12.46 -10.40 -6.89
N ILE A 545 11.56 -10.29 -5.91
CA ILE A 545 10.43 -11.19 -5.74
C ILE A 545 9.21 -10.58 -6.45
N TYR A 546 8.60 -11.38 -7.31
CA TYR A 546 7.33 -11.07 -7.99
C TYR A 546 6.28 -12.08 -7.56
N LEU A 547 5.06 -11.60 -7.33
CA LEU A 547 3.89 -12.45 -7.14
C LEU A 547 2.87 -12.13 -8.22
N ASN A 548 2.38 -13.19 -8.88
CA ASN A 548 1.50 -13.11 -10.04
C ASN A 548 0.18 -13.80 -9.73
N GLN A 549 -0.90 -13.04 -9.87
CA GLN A 549 -2.23 -13.59 -10.02
C GLN A 549 -2.69 -13.44 -11.46
N TYR A 550 -3.47 -14.42 -11.91
CA TYR A 550 -3.93 -14.47 -13.28
C TYR A 550 -5.28 -15.16 -13.36
N GLN A 551 -6.17 -14.66 -14.23
CA GLN A 551 -7.42 -15.33 -14.61
C GLN A 551 -7.72 -15.04 -16.09
N ALA A 552 -8.11 -16.06 -16.85
CA ALA A 552 -8.62 -15.92 -18.23
C ALA A 552 -10.16 -16.02 -18.27
N SER A 553 -10.77 -15.58 -19.37
CA SER A 553 -12.23 -15.54 -19.54
C SER A 553 -12.91 -16.90 -19.66
N ASP A 554 -12.17 -17.93 -20.03
CA ASP A 554 -12.64 -19.31 -20.17
C ASP A 554 -12.40 -20.17 -18.92
N TRP A 555 -11.97 -19.56 -17.81
CA TRP A 555 -11.86 -20.25 -16.54
C TRP A 555 -13.23 -20.59 -15.97
N LYS A 556 -13.39 -21.85 -15.56
CA LYS A 556 -14.51 -22.30 -14.73
C LYS A 556 -14.07 -22.36 -13.28
N VAL A 557 -14.57 -21.45 -12.45
CA VAL A 557 -14.37 -21.49 -11.00
C VAL A 557 -15.14 -22.68 -10.42
N VAL A 558 -14.46 -23.48 -9.61
CA VAL A 558 -15.00 -24.68 -8.97
C VAL A 558 -15.15 -24.47 -7.45
N VAL A 559 -14.25 -23.68 -6.86
CA VAL A 559 -14.30 -23.27 -5.45
C VAL A 559 -13.85 -21.81 -5.35
N ASP A 560 -14.60 -20.99 -4.62
CA ASP A 560 -14.25 -19.59 -4.28
C ASP A 560 -14.73 -19.17 -2.87
N PHE A 561 -15.44 -20.02 -2.12
CA PHE A 561 -15.90 -19.76 -0.75
C PHE A 561 -16.85 -18.56 -0.62
N GLU A 562 -17.48 -18.14 -1.73
CA GLU A 562 -18.41 -17.01 -1.74
C GLU A 562 -19.88 -17.42 -1.64
N GLU A 563 -20.18 -18.72 -1.68
CA GLU A 563 -21.54 -19.25 -1.76
C GLU A 563 -22.34 -19.17 -0.46
N ASP A 564 -21.72 -19.48 0.69
CA ASP A 564 -22.39 -19.55 1.99
C ASP A 564 -21.42 -19.38 3.18
N LEU A 565 -21.73 -19.95 4.36
CA LEU A 565 -20.91 -19.94 5.58
C LEU A 565 -20.66 -21.36 6.12
N ASN A 566 -21.01 -22.38 5.33
CA ASN A 566 -20.87 -23.77 5.68
C ASN A 566 -19.52 -24.29 5.19
N LEU A 567 -18.60 -24.53 6.11
CA LEU A 567 -17.23 -24.95 5.83
C LEU A 567 -17.10 -26.35 5.17
N LEU A 568 -18.20 -27.01 4.83
CA LEU A 568 -18.23 -28.34 4.24
C LEU A 568 -18.71 -28.35 2.78
N THR A 569 -19.04 -27.19 2.21
CA THR A 569 -19.58 -27.03 0.86
C THR A 569 -18.62 -26.27 -0.06
N THR A 570 -18.84 -26.38 -1.37
CA THR A 570 -18.12 -25.57 -2.36
C THR A 570 -19.09 -24.82 -3.27
N SER A 571 -18.64 -23.74 -3.90
CA SER A 571 -19.48 -22.93 -4.80
C SER A 571 -19.98 -23.65 -6.05
N SER A 572 -19.36 -24.77 -6.44
CA SER A 572 -19.86 -25.67 -7.50
C SER A 572 -20.74 -26.82 -6.98
N GLY A 573 -21.09 -26.83 -5.69
CA GLY A 573 -21.96 -27.84 -5.07
C GLY A 573 -21.23 -29.12 -4.61
N GLY A 574 -19.90 -29.08 -4.52
CA GLY A 574 -19.08 -30.17 -3.97
C GLY A 574 -19.05 -30.18 -2.44
N THR A 575 -18.15 -30.99 -1.87
CA THR A 575 -17.95 -31.08 -0.42
C THR A 575 -16.50 -30.96 0.00
N ILE A 576 -16.27 -30.52 1.23
CA ILE A 576 -14.95 -30.40 1.84
C ILE A 576 -14.84 -31.39 3.01
N GLU A 577 -13.70 -32.07 3.09
CA GLU A 577 -13.33 -32.98 4.19
C GLU A 577 -11.96 -32.59 4.73
N THR A 578 -11.77 -32.66 6.04
CA THR A 578 -10.53 -32.22 6.70
C THR A 578 -10.07 -33.20 7.76
N GLU A 579 -8.76 -33.37 7.90
CA GLU A 579 -8.16 -34.19 8.94
C GLU A 579 -7.00 -33.45 9.60
N ASN A 580 -6.90 -33.52 10.94
CA ASN A 580 -5.76 -33.05 11.75
C ASN A 580 -5.32 -31.60 11.51
N LEU A 581 -6.24 -30.73 11.10
CA LEU A 581 -5.98 -29.29 10.97
C LEU A 581 -6.08 -28.60 12.33
N THR A 582 -5.17 -27.66 12.57
CA THR A 582 -5.16 -26.79 13.74
C THR A 582 -5.85 -25.45 13.49
N VAL A 583 -6.02 -25.08 12.21
CA VAL A 583 -6.82 -23.93 11.78
C VAL A 583 -7.68 -24.36 10.60
N TRP A 584 -8.99 -24.21 10.75
CA TRP A 584 -9.96 -24.41 9.67
C TRP A 584 -11.09 -23.39 9.80
N LYS A 585 -11.12 -22.41 8.90
CA LYS A 585 -12.17 -21.37 8.86
C LYS A 585 -12.19 -20.63 7.53
N GLU A 586 -13.35 -20.12 7.16
CA GLU A 586 -13.51 -19.14 6.09
C GLU A 586 -13.65 -17.73 6.69
N LYS A 587 -12.97 -16.76 6.09
CA LYS A 587 -13.16 -15.34 6.45
C LYS A 587 -12.78 -14.42 5.31
N ILE A 588 -13.25 -13.18 5.39
CA ILE A 588 -12.81 -12.10 4.51
C ILE A 588 -11.28 -11.91 4.64
N VAL A 589 -10.60 -11.86 3.50
CA VAL A 589 -9.15 -11.74 3.42
C VAL A 589 -8.73 -10.31 3.78
N GLY A 590 -7.96 -10.17 4.87
CA GLY A 590 -7.40 -8.89 5.31
C GLY A 590 -6.18 -8.46 4.51
N MET A 591 -5.94 -7.15 4.43
CA MET A 591 -4.74 -6.54 3.83
C MET A 591 -4.02 -5.68 4.89
N LYS A 592 -2.88 -5.05 4.57
CA LYS A 592 -2.22 -4.09 5.50
C LYS A 592 -3.19 -2.98 5.93
N TRP A 593 -4.10 -2.60 5.04
CA TRP A 593 -5.21 -1.70 5.29
C TRP A 593 -6.52 -2.17 4.62
N GLY A 594 -7.56 -2.37 5.43
CA GLY A 594 -8.85 -2.88 4.97
C GLY A 594 -8.82 -4.36 4.57
N ASN A 595 -9.65 -4.75 3.62
CA ASN A 595 -9.78 -6.14 3.14
C ASN A 595 -9.81 -6.24 1.61
N ARG A 596 -9.57 -7.44 1.05
CA ARG A 596 -9.57 -7.73 -0.39
C ARG A 596 -10.97 -7.72 -1.01
N GLY A 597 -12.01 -7.86 -0.20
CA GLY A 597 -13.40 -7.96 -0.67
C GLY A 597 -13.85 -9.38 -1.00
N THR A 598 -12.94 -10.36 -0.93
CA THR A 598 -13.25 -11.80 -1.06
C THR A 598 -13.03 -12.53 0.26
N ARG A 599 -13.71 -13.67 0.42
CA ARG A 599 -13.53 -14.68 1.45
C ARG A 599 -12.65 -15.79 0.93
N ALA A 600 -11.99 -16.46 1.85
CA ALA A 600 -11.10 -17.57 1.52
C ALA A 600 -10.97 -18.52 2.71
N ALA A 601 -10.57 -19.75 2.40
CA ALA A 601 -10.28 -20.78 3.37
C ALA A 601 -8.90 -20.57 4.01
N TYR A 602 -8.86 -20.44 5.34
CA TYR A 602 -7.64 -20.41 6.14
C TYR A 602 -7.37 -21.81 6.69
N ILE A 603 -6.29 -22.42 6.23
CA ILE A 603 -5.94 -23.82 6.49
C ILE A 603 -4.60 -23.84 7.21
N GLY A 604 -4.57 -24.38 8.43
CA GLY A 604 -3.36 -24.43 9.25
C GLY A 604 -3.12 -25.80 9.86
N TRP A 605 -1.85 -26.12 10.02
CA TRP A 605 -1.36 -27.34 10.63
C TRP A 605 -0.18 -27.03 11.55
N ASP A 606 -0.05 -27.83 12.60
CA ASP A 606 1.10 -27.78 13.51
C ASP A 606 1.35 -29.19 14.06
N SER A 607 2.53 -29.74 13.79
CA SER A 607 2.92 -31.05 14.29
C SER A 607 2.90 -31.14 15.82
N LEU A 608 2.92 -30.02 16.56
CA LEU A 608 2.78 -30.05 18.03
C LEU A 608 1.35 -30.38 18.49
N ALA A 609 0.34 -30.17 17.65
CA ALA A 609 -1.03 -30.56 17.95
C ALA A 609 -1.25 -32.05 17.68
N TYR A 610 -0.68 -32.53 16.58
CA TYR A 610 -0.83 -33.89 16.08
C TYR A 610 0.56 -34.45 15.67
N GLU A 611 1.33 -34.96 16.63
CA GLU A 611 2.77 -35.30 16.44
C GLU A 611 3.05 -36.43 15.44
N ALA A 612 2.06 -37.30 15.19
CA ALA A 612 2.19 -38.44 14.28
C ALA A 612 1.23 -38.40 13.07
N ASP A 613 0.28 -37.47 13.06
CA ASP A 613 -0.77 -37.45 12.04
C ASP A 613 -0.51 -36.35 11.01
N THR A 614 -0.71 -36.69 9.73
CA THR A 614 -0.60 -35.72 8.64
C THR A 614 -1.90 -34.95 8.50
N ALA A 615 -1.81 -33.63 8.41
CA ALA A 615 -2.96 -32.79 8.20
C ALA A 615 -3.37 -32.79 6.72
N ARG A 616 -4.69 -32.83 6.47
CA ARG A 616 -5.26 -32.96 5.13
C ARG A 616 -6.44 -32.02 4.94
N TYR A 617 -6.55 -31.50 3.73
CA TYR A 617 -7.68 -30.70 3.27
C TYR A 617 -8.13 -31.19 1.90
N ARG A 618 -9.31 -31.82 1.84
CA ARG A 618 -9.82 -32.51 0.65
C ARG A 618 -11.05 -31.79 0.11
N ILE A 619 -11.04 -31.55 -1.19
CA ILE A 619 -12.17 -31.02 -1.96
C ILE A 619 -12.68 -32.15 -2.85
N ASN A 620 -13.93 -32.57 -2.63
CA ASN A 620 -14.64 -33.53 -3.47
C ASN A 620 -15.56 -32.77 -4.44
N PHE A 621 -15.38 -32.99 -5.74
CA PHE A 621 -16.14 -32.29 -6.77
C PHE A 621 -17.51 -32.95 -6.98
N ALA A 622 -18.55 -32.12 -7.11
CA ALA A 622 -19.92 -32.57 -7.42
C ALA A 622 -19.94 -33.37 -8.73
N GLU A 623 -19.36 -32.78 -9.77
CA GLU A 623 -19.17 -33.38 -11.09
C GLU A 623 -17.69 -33.70 -11.31
N ASP A 624 -17.41 -34.71 -12.12
CA ASP A 624 -16.05 -35.07 -12.47
C ASP A 624 -15.43 -33.96 -13.34
N ILE A 625 -14.20 -33.57 -13.02
CA ILE A 625 -13.48 -32.52 -13.72
C ILE A 625 -12.73 -33.12 -14.92
N ALA A 626 -13.07 -32.60 -16.11
CA ALA A 626 -12.40 -32.87 -17.37
C ALA A 626 -11.81 -31.55 -17.90
N ALA A 627 -10.53 -31.30 -17.64
CA ALA A 627 -9.83 -30.08 -18.05
C ALA A 627 -8.36 -30.37 -18.37
N ASN A 628 -7.66 -29.40 -18.96
CA ASN A 628 -6.22 -29.53 -19.22
C ASN A 628 -5.40 -28.98 -18.05
N VAL A 629 -5.88 -27.88 -17.45
CA VAL A 629 -5.18 -27.20 -16.36
C VAL A 629 -6.13 -27.00 -15.19
N MET A 630 -5.63 -27.26 -13.99
CA MET A 630 -6.26 -26.82 -12.74
C MET A 630 -5.39 -25.76 -12.09
N THR A 631 -6.02 -24.71 -11.57
CA THR A 631 -5.33 -23.59 -10.91
C THR A 631 -5.71 -23.45 -9.45
N PHE A 632 -4.76 -22.97 -8.66
CA PHE A 632 -4.93 -22.72 -7.23
C PHE A 632 -4.42 -21.32 -6.89
N GLU A 633 -5.27 -20.46 -6.34
CA GLU A 633 -4.83 -19.18 -5.77
C GLU A 633 -4.47 -19.35 -4.30
N LEU A 634 -3.17 -19.20 -3.99
CA LEU A 634 -2.61 -19.51 -2.68
C LEU A 634 -1.76 -18.35 -2.14
N SER A 635 -1.81 -18.16 -0.81
CA SER A 635 -0.90 -17.26 -0.07
C SER A 635 -0.59 -17.83 1.32
N GLU A 636 0.50 -17.39 1.95
CA GLU A 636 0.69 -17.63 3.39
C GLU A 636 -0.28 -16.76 4.19
N ALA A 637 -0.82 -17.29 5.29
CA ALA A 637 -1.51 -16.50 6.31
C ALA A 637 -0.60 -16.21 7.50
N LYS A 638 -0.60 -14.96 7.99
CA LYS A 638 -0.03 -14.66 9.32
C LYS A 638 -1.01 -15.01 10.44
N GLY A 639 -0.50 -15.64 11.49
CA GLY A 639 -1.25 -16.01 12.68
C GLY A 639 -0.61 -17.17 13.43
N SER A 640 -1.20 -17.56 14.56
CA SER A 640 -0.79 -18.78 15.26
C SER A 640 -1.12 -20.01 14.42
N THR A 641 -0.15 -20.91 14.27
CA THR A 641 -0.34 -22.24 13.67
C THR A 641 -1.10 -23.17 14.61
N TYR A 642 -1.20 -22.86 15.91
CA TYR A 642 -1.93 -23.67 16.89
C TYR A 642 -2.68 -22.77 17.89
N PRO A 643 -3.80 -22.14 17.48
CA PRO A 643 -4.55 -21.20 18.33
C PRO A 643 -5.09 -21.84 19.62
N ASP A 644 -5.46 -23.13 19.56
CA ASP A 644 -6.07 -23.86 20.66
C ASP A 644 -5.06 -24.47 21.65
N LYS A 645 -3.76 -24.20 21.49
CA LYS A 645 -2.69 -24.82 22.28
C LYS A 645 -2.90 -24.71 23.79
N SER A 646 -3.34 -23.55 24.29
CA SER A 646 -3.58 -23.33 25.71
C SER A 646 -4.79 -24.11 26.23
N ARG A 647 -5.87 -24.19 25.44
CA ARG A 647 -7.04 -25.01 25.73
C ARG A 647 -6.66 -26.49 25.78
N ASP A 648 -5.92 -26.95 24.78
CA ASP A 648 -5.57 -28.37 24.65
C ASP A 648 -4.56 -28.81 25.72
N LYS A 649 -3.63 -27.92 26.12
CA LYS A 649 -2.76 -28.13 27.28
C LYS A 649 -3.58 -28.28 28.58
N LYS A 650 -4.51 -27.36 28.85
CA LYS A 650 -5.39 -27.44 30.03
C LYS A 650 -6.24 -28.72 30.04
N LYS A 651 -6.73 -29.13 28.87
CA LYS A 651 -7.50 -30.38 28.73
C LYS A 651 -6.65 -31.61 29.04
N LYS A 652 -5.43 -31.69 28.50
CA LYS A 652 -4.49 -32.79 28.80
C LYS A 652 -4.13 -32.84 30.29
N GLU A 653 -3.81 -31.70 30.91
CA GLU A 653 -3.54 -31.62 32.35
C GLU A 653 -4.74 -32.06 33.20
N ALA A 654 -5.97 -31.71 32.79
CA ALA A 654 -7.18 -32.17 33.47
C ALA A 654 -7.43 -33.68 33.29
N GLU A 655 -7.18 -34.21 32.10
CA GLU A 655 -7.29 -35.65 31.83
C GLU A 655 -6.22 -36.47 32.57
N GLU A 656 -5.00 -35.94 32.70
CA GLU A 656 -3.92 -36.55 33.49
C GLU A 656 -4.26 -36.53 34.99
N LYS A 657 -4.74 -35.40 35.52
CA LYS A 657 -5.24 -35.32 36.91
C LYS A 657 -6.40 -36.27 37.17
N ALA A 658 -7.37 -36.37 36.24
CA ALA A 658 -8.48 -37.30 36.37
C ALA A 658 -8.01 -38.77 36.32
N LYS A 659 -6.97 -39.09 35.54
CA LYS A 659 -6.35 -40.41 35.54
C LYS A 659 -5.61 -40.69 36.85
N GLU A 660 -4.83 -39.74 37.36
CA GLU A 660 -4.16 -39.84 38.66
C GLU A 660 -5.15 -40.01 39.83
N GLU A 661 -6.28 -39.29 39.81
CA GLU A 661 -7.37 -39.45 40.79
C GLU A 661 -8.05 -40.81 40.66
N SER A 662 -8.28 -41.30 39.43
CA SER A 662 -8.86 -42.64 39.19
C SER A 662 -7.91 -43.81 39.53
N GLU A 663 -6.60 -43.58 39.48
CA GLU A 663 -5.58 -44.54 39.92
C GLU A 663 -5.36 -44.49 41.43
N ALA A 664 -5.56 -43.31 42.07
CA ALA A 664 -5.57 -43.16 43.51
C ALA A 664 -6.81 -43.81 44.18
N ASP A 665 -7.98 -43.75 43.53
CA ASP A 665 -9.20 -44.41 44.02
C ASP A 665 -9.17 -45.95 43.90
N ASN A 666 -8.28 -46.52 43.07
CA ASN A 666 -8.08 -47.97 43.00
C ASN A 666 -7.13 -48.52 44.09
N ASN A 667 -6.58 -47.68 44.98
CA ASN A 667 -5.68 -48.12 46.04
C ASN A 667 -6.13 -47.74 47.47
N THR A 668 -7.39 -47.36 47.67
CA THR A 668 -7.92 -47.15 49.02
C THR A 668 -9.37 -47.62 49.11
N ASN A 669 -9.51 -48.91 49.43
CA ASN A 669 -10.76 -49.46 49.94
C ASN A 669 -10.69 -49.41 51.47
N SER A 670 -11.27 -48.38 52.09
CA SER A 670 -11.94 -48.47 53.40
C SER A 670 -12.43 -47.11 53.90
N ASP A 671 -13.76 -47.02 54.02
CA ASP A 671 -14.53 -46.43 55.11
C ASP A 671 -14.76 -44.90 55.22
N GLU A 672 -16.07 -44.59 55.11
CA GLU A 672 -16.86 -43.64 55.90
C GLU A 672 -16.67 -42.13 55.65
N VAL A 673 -17.65 -41.22 55.69
CA VAL A 673 -19.13 -41.12 55.70
C VAL A 673 -19.39 -39.59 55.77
N GLU A 674 -20.40 -39.06 55.04
CA GLU A 674 -21.08 -37.75 55.25
C GLU A 674 -20.24 -36.44 55.20
N SER A 675 -20.68 -35.27 54.75
CA SER A 675 -22.00 -34.66 54.57
C SER A 675 -21.87 -33.34 53.78
N GLU A 676 -22.86 -33.09 52.92
CA GLU A 676 -23.63 -31.85 52.72
C GLU A 676 -22.97 -30.45 52.56
N GLU A 677 -23.35 -29.85 51.42
CA GLU A 677 -23.86 -28.46 51.25
C GLU A 677 -22.82 -27.35 51.04
N GLU A 678 -22.97 -26.36 50.15
CA GLU A 678 -24.16 -25.71 49.60
C GLU A 678 -23.79 -24.89 48.34
N GLU A 679 -24.75 -24.73 47.43
CA GLU A 679 -24.71 -23.85 46.26
C GLU A 679 -24.59 -22.35 46.64
N SER A 680 -24.01 -21.53 45.76
CA SER A 680 -24.75 -20.35 45.27
C SER A 680 -24.11 -19.70 44.04
N ASP A 681 -24.96 -19.58 43.03
CA ASP A 681 -24.88 -18.73 41.85
C ASP A 681 -24.34 -17.32 42.08
N LYS A 682 -23.57 -16.81 41.10
CA LYS A 682 -23.99 -15.61 40.35
C LYS A 682 -23.22 -15.41 39.05
N ASN A 683 -23.98 -15.56 37.99
CA ASN A 683 -23.72 -15.20 36.61
C ASN A 683 -23.71 -13.66 36.45
N GLN A 684 -22.77 -13.11 35.67
CA GLN A 684 -23.01 -12.20 34.52
C GLN A 684 -21.77 -11.34 34.14
N ASN A 685 -21.37 -11.53 32.88
CA ASN A 685 -20.95 -10.54 31.89
C ASN A 685 -19.91 -9.47 32.27
N ASN A 686 -18.73 -9.59 31.65
CA ASN A 686 -18.21 -8.55 30.77
C ASN A 686 -17.16 -9.16 29.82
N GLU A 687 -17.50 -9.21 28.54
CA GLU A 687 -16.54 -9.28 27.45
C GLU A 687 -15.78 -7.96 27.40
N SER A 688 -14.48 -8.02 27.64
CA SER A 688 -13.54 -6.99 27.19
C SER A 688 -12.24 -7.69 26.81
N GLU A 689 -11.90 -7.57 25.53
CA GLU A 689 -10.59 -7.87 24.97
C GLU A 689 -9.49 -7.25 25.85
N GLY A 690 -8.61 -8.11 26.34
CA GLY A 690 -7.43 -7.74 27.08
C GLY A 690 -6.38 -8.81 26.81
N ASP A 691 -5.43 -8.48 25.94
CA ASP A 691 -4.16 -9.19 25.77
C ASP A 691 -3.51 -9.35 27.14
N ASN A 692 -3.49 -10.57 27.66
CA ASN A 692 -2.65 -10.91 28.80
C ASN A 692 -1.34 -11.49 28.27
N GLU A 693 -0.35 -10.59 28.21
CA GLU A 693 1.05 -10.88 28.45
C GLU A 693 1.16 -11.70 29.75
N ASP A 694 1.47 -13.00 29.65
CA ASP A 694 2.12 -13.80 30.70
C ASP A 694 2.19 -15.27 30.22
N ASP A 695 3.11 -15.55 29.30
CA ASP A 695 3.58 -16.92 28.98
C ASP A 695 4.93 -16.85 28.22
N LYS A 696 5.84 -16.00 28.71
CA LYS A 696 7.08 -15.61 28.02
C LYS A 696 8.37 -16.25 28.51
N ASP A 697 8.34 -17.22 29.43
CA ASP A 697 9.57 -17.55 30.18
C ASP A 697 10.20 -18.94 29.95
N GLU A 698 9.80 -19.73 28.93
CA GLU A 698 10.50 -21.02 28.66
C GLU A 698 10.78 -21.33 27.17
N LYS A 699 10.87 -20.33 26.28
CA LYS A 699 11.11 -20.57 24.83
C LYS A 699 12.29 -19.84 24.18
N ASP A 700 13.07 -19.07 24.93
CA ASP A 700 14.02 -18.12 24.31
C ASP A 700 15.42 -18.67 24.00
N GLU A 701 15.76 -19.94 24.27
CA GLU A 701 17.13 -20.43 23.99
C GLU A 701 17.32 -21.20 22.67
N GLU A 702 16.29 -21.86 22.10
CA GLU A 702 16.40 -22.52 20.77
C GLU A 702 15.88 -21.63 19.62
N ASP A 703 14.95 -20.69 19.89
CA ASP A 703 14.38 -19.78 18.87
C ASP A 703 15.29 -18.56 18.57
N GLU A 704 16.33 -18.27 19.37
CA GLU A 704 17.19 -17.10 19.15
C GLU A 704 18.24 -17.28 18.03
N GLU A 705 18.66 -18.52 17.71
CA GLU A 705 19.54 -18.77 16.56
C GLU A 705 18.78 -18.81 15.21
N GLU A 706 17.50 -19.23 15.19
CA GLU A 706 16.67 -19.23 13.97
C GLU A 706 16.16 -17.83 13.57
N LYS A 707 16.03 -16.88 14.52
CA LYS A 707 15.55 -15.49 14.24
C LYS A 707 16.42 -14.69 13.26
N LYS A 708 17.63 -15.15 12.92
CA LYS A 708 18.54 -14.47 11.97
C LYS A 708 18.42 -14.93 10.51
N LYS A 709 17.58 -15.92 10.21
CA LYS A 709 17.38 -16.41 8.83
C LYS A 709 15.92 -16.28 8.41
N ALA A 710 15.70 -16.01 7.14
CA ALA A 710 14.34 -16.00 6.59
C ALA A 710 13.72 -17.40 6.71
N PRO A 711 12.43 -17.50 7.04
CA PRO A 711 11.74 -18.78 7.09
C PRO A 711 11.73 -19.42 5.70
N GLU A 712 11.96 -20.73 5.67
CA GLU A 712 11.91 -21.50 4.43
C GLU A 712 10.52 -21.37 3.76
N PRO A 713 10.45 -21.23 2.42
CA PRO A 713 9.19 -21.23 1.68
C PRO A 713 8.29 -22.43 2.00
N ILE A 714 6.98 -22.24 1.89
CA ILE A 714 6.00 -23.29 2.21
C ILE A 714 5.92 -24.29 1.05
N ASP A 715 5.84 -25.58 1.40
CA ASP A 715 5.63 -26.69 0.47
C ASP A 715 4.67 -27.70 1.09
N PHE A 716 3.98 -28.46 0.24
CA PHE A 716 3.07 -29.55 0.60
C PHE A 716 2.76 -30.37 -0.65
N SER A 717 2.29 -31.60 -0.44
CA SER A 717 1.85 -32.47 -1.53
C SER A 717 0.40 -32.15 -1.93
N ILE A 718 0.08 -32.26 -3.22
CA ILE A 718 -1.28 -32.17 -3.79
C ILE A 718 -1.59 -33.51 -4.44
N THR A 719 -2.63 -34.19 -3.95
CA THR A 719 -3.08 -35.49 -4.44
C THR A 719 -4.39 -35.36 -5.20
N PHE A 720 -4.39 -35.79 -6.44
CA PHE A 720 -5.58 -35.86 -7.29
C PHE A 720 -6.14 -37.28 -7.25
N THR A 721 -7.45 -37.43 -7.14
CA THR A 721 -8.15 -38.73 -7.20
C THR A 721 -9.13 -38.72 -8.37
N ASP A 722 -9.07 -39.73 -9.25
CA ASP A 722 -10.05 -39.90 -10.33
C ASP A 722 -11.31 -40.66 -9.87
N ASN A 723 -12.30 -40.76 -10.75
CA ASN A 723 -13.56 -41.47 -10.45
C ASN A 723 -13.41 -43.00 -10.33
N GLN A 724 -12.25 -43.56 -10.65
CA GLN A 724 -11.90 -44.97 -10.45
C GLN A 724 -11.10 -45.19 -9.16
N GLY A 725 -10.84 -44.12 -8.40
CA GLY A 725 -10.07 -44.14 -7.15
C GLY A 725 -8.56 -44.21 -7.34
N GLN A 726 -8.04 -44.04 -8.57
CA GLN A 726 -6.61 -43.91 -8.78
C GLN A 726 -6.14 -42.55 -8.29
N GLN A 727 -4.94 -42.53 -7.71
CA GLN A 727 -4.36 -41.31 -7.16
C GLN A 727 -3.07 -40.93 -7.88
N SER A 728 -2.86 -39.63 -8.07
CA SER A 728 -1.60 -39.06 -8.54
C SER A 728 -1.22 -37.89 -7.64
N THR A 729 0.01 -37.89 -7.14
CA THR A 729 0.50 -36.90 -6.17
C THR A 729 1.69 -36.14 -6.75
N ILE A 730 1.65 -34.82 -6.60
CA ILE A 730 2.73 -33.89 -6.94
C ILE A 730 3.07 -33.04 -5.72
N LYS A 731 4.24 -32.39 -5.70
CA LYS A 731 4.54 -31.33 -4.73
C LYS A 731 4.18 -29.98 -5.33
N LEU A 732 3.83 -29.01 -4.48
CA LEU A 732 3.69 -27.63 -4.94
C LEU A 732 5.01 -27.14 -5.57
N SER A 733 6.13 -27.48 -4.92
CA SER A 733 7.49 -27.15 -5.38
C SER A 733 7.91 -27.76 -6.73
N ASP A 734 7.17 -28.73 -7.27
CA ASP A 734 7.35 -29.20 -8.65
C ASP A 734 7.06 -28.10 -9.68
N TYR A 735 6.40 -27.02 -9.28
CA TYR A 735 6.16 -25.81 -10.07
C TYR A 735 6.75 -24.55 -9.41
N SER A 736 6.48 -24.35 -8.13
CA SER A 736 7.05 -23.26 -7.31
C SER A 736 6.76 -23.52 -5.85
N TYR A 737 7.63 -23.07 -4.95
CA TYR A 737 7.26 -22.98 -3.54
C TYR A 737 6.24 -21.86 -3.31
N LEU A 738 5.48 -21.95 -2.21
CA LEU A 738 4.61 -20.87 -1.77
C LEU A 738 5.43 -19.81 -1.00
N GLN A 739 5.36 -18.57 -1.49
CA GLN A 739 6.10 -17.43 -0.94
C GLN A 739 5.63 -17.09 0.47
N ARG A 740 6.60 -16.88 1.38
CA ARG A 740 6.35 -16.29 2.71
C ARG A 740 5.93 -14.83 2.56
N GLN A 741 4.99 -14.37 3.37
CA GLN A 741 4.49 -12.99 3.31
C GLN A 741 5.62 -11.98 3.40
N LEU A 742 5.74 -11.15 2.37
CA LEU A 742 6.75 -10.12 2.26
C LEU A 742 6.47 -9.03 3.30
N SER A 743 7.37 -8.94 4.27
CA SER A 743 7.33 -7.95 5.34
C SER A 743 8.24 -6.77 5.00
N VAL A 744 7.71 -5.56 5.10
CA VAL A 744 8.38 -4.31 4.73
C VAL A 744 8.21 -3.24 5.83
N ASP A 745 9.20 -2.37 5.90
CA ASP A 745 9.16 -1.14 6.70
C ASP A 745 9.13 0.05 5.77
N VAL A 746 7.97 0.69 5.68
CA VAL A 746 7.78 1.89 4.87
C VAL A 746 8.40 3.10 5.55
N LEU A 747 8.40 3.13 6.89
CA LEU A 747 8.99 4.19 7.69
C LEU A 747 10.31 3.76 8.31
N LYS A 748 11.28 4.67 8.35
CA LYS A 748 12.58 4.44 9.02
C LYS A 748 12.49 4.36 10.54
N ASN A 749 11.34 4.73 11.10
CA ASN A 749 10.99 4.45 12.48
C ASN A 749 9.71 3.61 12.49
N THR A 750 9.88 2.32 12.76
CA THR A 750 8.82 1.32 12.73
C THR A 750 7.73 1.57 13.76
N GLU A 751 8.02 2.27 14.87
CA GLU A 751 7.01 2.65 15.88
C GLU A 751 5.99 3.67 15.36
N LEU A 752 6.32 4.37 14.27
CA LEU A 752 5.41 5.34 13.64
C LEU A 752 4.48 4.71 12.61
N GLN A 753 4.77 3.48 12.18
CA GLN A 753 3.98 2.77 11.18
C GLN A 753 2.74 2.18 11.83
N SER A 754 1.56 2.70 11.46
CA SER A 754 0.28 2.24 11.99
C SER A 754 -0.37 1.12 11.16
N THR A 755 0.14 0.88 9.97
CA THR A 755 -0.34 -0.16 9.05
C THR A 755 0.39 -1.47 9.27
N GLY A 756 -0.21 -2.57 8.79
CA GLY A 756 0.48 -3.86 8.76
C GLY A 756 1.81 -3.78 8.00
N ARG A 757 2.80 -4.58 8.42
CA ARG A 757 4.10 -4.69 7.74
C ARG A 757 4.07 -5.67 6.55
N SER A 758 3.04 -6.51 6.45
CA SER A 758 2.83 -7.44 5.33
C SER A 758 1.34 -7.63 5.07
N GLU A 759 1.00 -8.20 3.93
CA GLU A 759 -0.35 -8.64 3.58
C GLU A 759 -0.31 -9.97 2.85
N ALA A 760 -1.46 -10.66 2.83
CA ALA A 760 -1.65 -11.83 2.01
C ALA A 760 -1.75 -11.42 0.54
N VAL A 761 -0.69 -11.70 -0.21
CA VAL A 761 -0.65 -11.54 -1.67
C VAL A 761 -0.50 -12.93 -2.27
N TYR A 762 -1.29 -13.21 -3.30
CA TYR A 762 -1.49 -14.56 -3.80
C TYR A 762 -0.61 -14.81 -5.01
N ASN A 763 -0.29 -16.08 -5.21
CA ASN A 763 0.17 -16.59 -6.48
C ASN A 763 -0.88 -17.53 -7.05
N THR A 764 -1.09 -17.46 -8.36
CA THR A 764 -1.83 -18.46 -9.11
C THR A 764 -0.88 -19.59 -9.50
N PHE A 765 -1.10 -20.79 -8.96
CA PHE A 765 -0.37 -22.00 -9.35
C PHE A 765 -1.12 -22.69 -10.48
N PHE A 766 -0.39 -23.14 -11.51
CA PHE A 766 -0.94 -23.84 -12.67
C PHE A 766 -0.46 -25.28 -12.67
N VAL A 767 -1.38 -26.23 -12.55
CA VAL A 767 -1.07 -27.66 -12.62
C VAL A 767 -1.56 -28.22 -13.95
N ASP A 768 -0.62 -28.68 -14.76
CA ASP A 768 -0.91 -29.41 -15.99
C ASP A 768 -1.39 -30.82 -15.65
N LEU A 769 -2.68 -31.07 -15.87
CA LEU A 769 -3.33 -32.32 -15.49
C LEU A 769 -2.86 -33.50 -16.36
N ALA A 770 -2.30 -33.25 -17.55
CA ALA A 770 -1.73 -34.30 -18.39
C ALA A 770 -0.48 -34.93 -17.75
N LYS A 771 0.30 -34.14 -16.99
CA LYS A 771 1.51 -34.63 -16.30
C LYS A 771 1.21 -35.60 -15.16
N LEU A 772 -0.02 -35.63 -14.65
CA LEU A 772 -0.41 -36.57 -13.61
C LEU A 772 -0.30 -38.03 -14.08
N LYS A 773 -0.48 -38.28 -15.39
CA LYS A 773 -0.28 -39.61 -15.99
C LYS A 773 1.18 -40.06 -16.02
N GLU A 774 2.13 -39.12 -16.00
CA GLU A 774 3.55 -39.44 -15.93
C GLU A 774 3.93 -39.97 -14.54
N VAL A 775 3.24 -39.50 -13.49
CA VAL A 775 3.40 -39.96 -12.11
C VAL A 775 2.68 -41.29 -11.88
N ASN A 776 1.42 -41.38 -12.32
CA ASN A 776 0.64 -42.63 -12.28
C ASN A 776 -0.04 -42.91 -13.63
N PRO A 777 0.49 -43.85 -14.43
CA PRO A 777 -0.08 -44.19 -15.74
C PRO A 777 -1.53 -44.71 -15.72
N ALA A 778 -2.01 -45.20 -14.57
CA ALA A 778 -3.39 -45.67 -14.42
C ALA A 778 -4.39 -44.55 -14.14
N PHE A 779 -3.92 -43.34 -13.80
CA PHE A 779 -4.76 -42.20 -13.45
C PHE A 779 -5.48 -41.61 -14.67
N ASP A 780 -6.80 -41.41 -14.55
CA ASP A 780 -7.59 -40.72 -15.57
C ASP A 780 -7.74 -39.23 -15.29
N SER A 781 -6.85 -38.45 -15.91
CA SER A 781 -6.87 -36.97 -15.86
C SER A 781 -8.12 -36.32 -16.47
N SER A 782 -8.98 -37.09 -17.16
CA SER A 782 -10.22 -36.58 -17.73
C SER A 782 -11.44 -36.76 -16.84
N ALA A 783 -11.28 -37.38 -15.67
CA ALA A 783 -12.39 -37.67 -14.75
C ALA A 783 -11.96 -37.49 -13.28
N ILE A 784 -11.39 -36.33 -12.97
CA ILE A 784 -10.89 -36.04 -11.61
C ILE A 784 -12.08 -35.82 -10.68
N LYS A 785 -12.15 -36.61 -9.61
CA LYS A 785 -13.24 -36.57 -8.62
C LYS A 785 -12.92 -35.73 -7.39
N ALA A 786 -11.65 -35.64 -7.01
CA ALA A 786 -11.23 -34.90 -5.84
C ALA A 786 -9.79 -34.41 -5.95
N VAL A 787 -9.50 -33.35 -5.19
CA VAL A 787 -8.14 -32.86 -4.94
C VAL A 787 -7.93 -32.74 -3.43
N GLU A 788 -6.76 -33.15 -2.96
CA GLU A 788 -6.40 -33.16 -1.53
C GLU A 788 -5.04 -32.51 -1.32
N PHE A 789 -5.01 -31.50 -0.45
CA PHE A 789 -3.80 -30.85 0.03
C PHE A 789 -3.31 -31.61 1.26
N VAL A 790 -2.08 -32.11 1.20
CA VAL A 790 -1.47 -32.97 2.22
C VAL A 790 -0.26 -32.25 2.80
N PHE A 791 -0.36 -31.81 4.04
CA PHE A 791 0.65 -30.95 4.68
C PHE A 791 1.79 -31.77 5.30
N ASP A 792 2.64 -32.35 4.43
CA ASP A 792 3.68 -33.32 4.78
C ASP A 792 5.14 -32.82 4.59
N GLN A 793 5.34 -31.69 3.90
CA GLN A 793 6.70 -31.20 3.60
C GLN A 793 7.28 -30.26 4.68
N ILE A 794 6.43 -29.58 5.46
CA ILE A 794 6.86 -28.72 6.57
C ILE A 794 6.04 -28.99 7.84
N LYS A 795 6.66 -28.83 9.01
CA LYS A 795 6.06 -29.20 10.31
C LYS A 795 4.85 -28.34 10.72
N LYS A 796 4.81 -27.08 10.30
CA LYS A 796 3.75 -26.14 10.66
C LYS A 796 3.62 -25.03 9.63
N GLY A 797 2.40 -24.53 9.46
CA GLY A 797 2.09 -23.44 8.56
C GLY A 797 0.63 -23.06 8.62
N VAL A 798 0.31 -21.89 8.07
CA VAL A 798 -1.06 -21.49 7.75
C VAL A 798 -1.07 -20.92 6.35
N ILE A 799 -1.92 -21.44 5.48
CA ILE A 799 -2.12 -20.95 4.12
C ILE A 799 -3.53 -20.38 3.98
N ILE A 800 -3.71 -19.57 2.94
CA ILE A 800 -5.01 -19.12 2.48
C ILE A 800 -5.22 -19.68 1.07
N LEU A 801 -6.32 -20.40 0.88
CA LEU A 801 -6.82 -20.87 -0.41
C LEU A 801 -8.06 -20.06 -0.76
N ASP A 802 -8.01 -19.32 -1.86
CA ASP A 802 -9.12 -18.44 -2.30
C ASP A 802 -9.88 -19.10 -3.47
N LYS A 803 -9.24 -19.27 -4.64
CA LYS A 803 -9.91 -19.85 -5.82
C LYS A 803 -9.26 -21.13 -6.31
N VAL A 804 -10.11 -22.09 -6.67
CA VAL A 804 -9.77 -23.26 -7.49
C VAL A 804 -10.55 -23.18 -8.79
N ALA A 805 -9.85 -23.16 -9.91
CA ALA A 805 -10.47 -23.07 -11.23
C ALA A 805 -9.86 -24.07 -12.22
N VAL A 806 -10.57 -24.30 -13.32
CA VAL A 806 -10.14 -25.18 -14.40
C VAL A 806 -10.29 -24.51 -15.76
N HIS A 807 -9.43 -24.91 -16.69
CA HIS A 807 -9.38 -24.39 -18.07
C HIS A 807 -8.92 -25.48 -19.05
#